data_AF-A0A7C3WW41-F1
#
_entry.id   AF-A0A7C3WW41-F1
#
_cell.length_a   1.000
_cell.length_b   1.000
_cell.length_c   1.000
_cell.angle_alpha   90.00
_cell.angle_beta   90.00
_cell.angle_gamma   90.00
#
_symmetry.space_group_name_H-M   'P 1'
#
loop_
_entity.id
_entity.type
_entity.pdbx_description
1 polymer ?
#
loop_
_entity_poly.entity_id
_entity_poly.type
_entity_poly.pdbx_seq_one_letter_code
_entity_poly.pdbx_strand_id
1 'polypeptide(L)'
;MDVILGHVNVDFDALASMVAAKKLYPEAVMVFAGSVNRNVREFIALHGDVLEFRDPRSLDREAISRLIVVDNRIAERLGEFRDLPGKEGVEVFVYDHHPPSPQDMKGIHDYSEYLGATTTVLVRIIQRQKIPISPFEATLFALGIHEDTGSLTYAGTTPEDAEALAYLMRRGANLEVIMHFLGRQLSPAQHELMRRLLSGLRFHRVQGVLVAVAKAHMEDYVEGASAVASRLADLENLEVLFALVEMQGRVVVAGLSRMRQVDVDRVLSGLGGGGHAKAGSAVLKGYSLEKVERALMGLLERNVPRRLTAGEIMSGPVKTIHEGTTIAEASRRMELTGHTAFPVVDDAGNLVGMISRKDLDKAGHHGLGHAPVKGFMSRSLIAVEEDASLQEIQRLMTENAIGRVPVVRGKELVGIVTRKDLLRALHGGEYLRAVAPVGGTHAYTRSEIVEMMQRQLPGEVQSLLRLASRVAEREGYQVYLVGGVVRDLLLGYPNLDLDLVVEGEGIEFARRLARELKARVRTHRKFGTAVILLPTGRRIDVATARTEFYEQPAALPTVEVSSIRQDLYRRDFTINAMAVAVSGERFGELLDYFGGLRDLQRRQVRVLHNLSFVEDPTRIFRAVRFEQRYGFRMERQTEMLARRAVEMEIVGRLTNARVRDELKDIFLEPLPLPLKALERLEELGALRTLHPDLSVTGAMRRRFQLLEKHSGKAWEMVGTEGRRWIPVAAAMLADLPPGEGLKWCHQMRLRREDTEALRQCLEEVPRAVEELSRKDLAPSRAVFLLDPLSPEAITYLYALAGPTAREKVAAYLTSWKEMAPSVSGRDLKEMGLPPSRVYSQILEEIRRALLDGEVRGREEELALARKLVEEAASRR
;
A
#
# COMPACT_ATOMS: atom_id res chain seq x y z
N MET A 1 -29.56 57.27 -1.87
CA MET A 1 -28.99 57.28 -0.51
C MET A 1 -28.44 55.91 -0.18
N ASP A 2 -27.37 55.88 0.61
CA ASP A 2 -26.63 54.66 0.94
C ASP A 2 -27.02 54.22 2.36
N VAL A 3 -27.31 52.94 2.54
CA VAL A 3 -27.79 52.39 3.83
C VAL A 3 -26.93 51.20 4.25
N ILE A 4 -26.50 51.18 5.51
CA ILE A 4 -25.75 50.08 6.13
C ILE A 4 -26.69 49.25 7.02
N LEU A 5 -26.72 47.93 6.81
CA LEU A 5 -27.56 46.98 7.53
C LEU A 5 -26.76 45.77 8.03
N GLY A 6 -27.05 45.33 9.25
CA GLY A 6 -26.68 44.00 9.77
C GLY A 6 -27.85 43.01 9.67
N HIS A 7 -27.68 41.80 10.21
CA HIS A 7 -28.79 40.85 10.36
C HIS A 7 -29.82 41.29 11.43
N VAL A 8 -31.01 40.70 11.42
CA VAL A 8 -32.14 40.98 12.36
C VAL A 8 -31.86 40.83 13.86
N ASN A 9 -30.71 40.32 14.29
CA ASN A 9 -30.37 40.05 15.70
C ASN A 9 -28.98 40.59 16.05
N VAL A 10 -28.78 41.90 15.92
CA VAL A 10 -27.45 42.52 15.94
C VAL A 10 -26.69 42.19 17.23
N ASP A 11 -25.55 41.52 17.06
CA ASP A 11 -24.54 41.27 18.08
C ASP A 11 -23.36 42.26 17.94
N PHE A 12 -22.26 42.01 18.65
CA PHE A 12 -21.11 42.91 18.61
C PHE A 12 -20.36 42.83 17.28
N ASP A 13 -20.32 41.69 16.58
CA ASP A 13 -19.65 41.61 15.28
C ASP A 13 -20.44 42.37 14.21
N ALA A 14 -21.76 42.19 14.20
CA ALA A 14 -22.65 42.97 13.34
C ALA A 14 -22.55 44.48 13.65
N LEU A 15 -22.65 44.91 14.92
CA LEU A 15 -22.54 46.32 15.28
C LEU A 15 -21.18 46.91 14.89
N ALA A 16 -20.09 46.23 15.23
CA ALA A 16 -18.74 46.67 14.92
C ALA A 16 -18.51 46.77 13.41
N SER A 17 -19.01 45.79 12.66
CA SER A 17 -18.97 45.79 11.20
C SER A 17 -19.77 46.93 10.59
N MET A 18 -20.93 47.30 11.16
CA MET A 18 -21.70 48.46 10.68
C MET A 18 -20.90 49.76 10.84
N VAL A 19 -20.27 49.94 12.01
CA VAL A 19 -19.43 51.12 12.28
C VAL A 19 -18.17 51.11 11.40
N ALA A 20 -17.55 49.96 11.17
CA ALA A 20 -16.42 49.82 10.27
C ALA A 20 -16.81 50.12 8.82
N ALA A 21 -17.97 49.66 8.35
CA ALA A 21 -18.52 50.00 7.05
C ALA A 21 -18.80 51.50 6.91
N LYS A 22 -19.33 52.17 7.95
CA LYS A 22 -19.53 53.64 7.96
C LYS A 22 -18.22 54.41 7.74
N LYS A 23 -17.07 53.85 8.09
CA LYS A 23 -15.75 54.45 7.78
C LYS A 23 -15.38 54.33 6.31
N LEU A 24 -15.78 53.24 5.65
CA LEU A 24 -15.57 53.04 4.22
C LEU A 24 -16.60 53.84 3.38
N TYR A 25 -17.79 54.05 3.93
CA TYR A 25 -18.90 54.77 3.31
C TYR A 25 -19.38 55.91 4.22
N PRO A 26 -18.65 57.05 4.31
CA PRO A 26 -18.95 58.13 5.25
C PRO A 26 -20.35 58.73 5.10
N GLU A 27 -20.90 58.74 3.88
CA GLU A 27 -22.23 59.28 3.58
C GLU A 27 -23.38 58.29 3.84
N ALA A 28 -23.08 57.01 4.12
CA ALA A 28 -24.10 55.99 4.33
C ALA A 28 -24.73 56.07 5.72
N VAL A 29 -26.00 55.73 5.84
CA VAL A 29 -26.73 55.78 7.12
C VAL A 29 -26.84 54.37 7.73
N MET A 30 -26.52 54.23 9.02
CA MET A 30 -26.65 52.97 9.74
C MET A 30 -28.07 52.77 10.28
N VAL A 31 -28.63 51.57 10.08
CA VAL A 31 -30.02 51.26 10.41
C VAL A 31 -30.12 49.84 10.97
N PHE A 32 -30.88 49.66 12.06
CA PHE A 32 -31.14 48.34 12.62
C PHE A 32 -32.27 47.64 11.87
N ALA A 33 -31.98 46.49 11.26
CA ALA A 33 -32.96 45.67 10.54
C ALA A 33 -33.90 44.86 11.46
N GLY A 34 -33.63 44.81 12.77
CA GLY A 34 -34.36 44.00 13.73
C GLY A 34 -33.98 44.26 15.19
N SER A 35 -33.98 43.21 16.00
CA SER A 35 -33.64 43.27 17.42
C SER A 35 -32.13 43.41 17.65
N VAL A 36 -31.75 43.99 18.78
CA VAL A 36 -30.37 44.16 19.22
C VAL A 36 -30.14 43.35 20.48
N ASN A 37 -29.05 42.58 20.54
CA ASN A 37 -28.69 41.79 21.70
C ASN A 37 -28.56 42.65 22.96
N ARG A 38 -28.84 42.07 24.14
CA ARG A 38 -28.92 42.83 25.40
C ARG A 38 -27.63 43.58 25.73
N ASN A 39 -26.48 42.91 25.66
CA ASN A 39 -25.17 43.50 25.91
C ASN A 39 -24.83 44.62 24.92
N VAL A 40 -25.21 44.45 23.65
CA VAL A 40 -25.05 45.46 22.61
C VAL A 40 -25.97 46.67 22.87
N ARG A 41 -27.20 46.42 23.33
CA ARG A 41 -28.15 47.48 23.71
C ARG A 41 -27.65 48.28 24.91
N GLU A 42 -27.08 47.61 25.91
CA GLU A 42 -26.42 48.24 27.06
C GLU A 42 -25.22 49.08 26.59
N PHE A 43 -24.41 48.56 25.66
CA PHE A 43 -23.30 49.29 25.07
C PHE A 43 -23.75 50.54 24.31
N ILE A 44 -24.77 50.43 23.45
CA ILE A 44 -25.32 51.55 22.67
C ILE A 44 -25.93 52.59 23.62
N ALA A 45 -26.63 52.18 24.68
CA ALA A 45 -27.21 53.12 25.65
C ALA A 45 -26.13 53.96 26.36
N LEU A 46 -24.93 53.42 26.56
CA LEU A 46 -23.81 54.11 27.19
C LEU A 46 -22.98 54.96 26.21
N HIS A 47 -23.08 54.70 24.91
CA HIS A 47 -22.25 55.35 23.87
C HIS A 47 -23.05 55.96 22.71
N GLY A 48 -24.36 56.18 22.91
CA GLY A 48 -25.31 56.56 21.86
C GLY A 48 -24.99 57.89 21.19
N ASP A 49 -24.36 58.83 21.92
CA ASP A 49 -23.96 60.14 21.39
C ASP A 49 -22.87 60.06 20.30
N VAL A 50 -22.18 58.92 20.20
CA VAL A 50 -21.10 58.66 19.22
C VAL A 50 -21.60 57.75 18.08
N LEU A 51 -22.70 57.02 18.30
CA LEU A 51 -23.23 56.03 17.38
C LEU A 51 -24.53 56.53 16.73
N GLU A 52 -24.40 57.15 15.56
CA GLU A 52 -25.53 57.72 14.81
C GLU A 52 -26.32 56.65 14.03
N PHE A 53 -27.44 56.19 14.61
CA PHE A 53 -28.41 55.33 13.94
C PHE A 53 -29.69 56.09 13.59
N ARG A 54 -30.30 55.78 12.45
CA ARG A 54 -31.64 56.29 12.09
C ARG A 54 -32.72 55.26 12.32
N ASP A 55 -33.90 55.74 12.73
CA ASP A 55 -35.11 54.92 12.79
C ASP A 55 -35.44 54.44 11.37
N PRO A 56 -35.60 53.12 11.13
CA PRO A 56 -35.98 52.58 9.83
C PRO A 56 -37.20 53.25 9.20
N ARG A 57 -38.17 53.68 10.02
CA ARG A 57 -39.41 54.34 9.59
C ARG A 57 -39.21 55.77 9.10
N SER A 58 -38.06 56.36 9.42
CA SER A 58 -37.72 57.74 9.01
C SER A 58 -37.06 57.81 7.61
N LEU A 59 -36.82 56.66 6.98
CA LEU A 59 -36.12 56.57 5.70
C LEU A 59 -37.09 56.46 4.52
N ASP A 60 -36.85 57.27 3.49
CA ASP A 60 -37.51 57.13 2.19
C ASP A 60 -36.90 55.94 1.42
N ARG A 61 -37.60 54.80 1.42
CA ARG A 61 -37.13 53.57 0.79
C ARG A 61 -36.95 53.67 -0.73
N GLU A 62 -37.63 54.60 -1.39
CA GLU A 62 -37.47 54.80 -2.85
C GLU A 62 -36.19 55.56 -3.18
N ALA A 63 -35.69 56.36 -2.23
CA ALA A 63 -34.43 57.08 -2.39
C ALA A 63 -33.20 56.18 -2.15
N ILE A 64 -33.33 54.92 -1.74
CA ILE A 64 -32.19 54.02 -1.50
C ILE A 64 -31.61 53.58 -2.84
N SER A 65 -30.32 53.89 -3.06
CA SER A 65 -29.58 53.57 -4.29
C SER A 65 -28.46 52.56 -4.05
N ARG A 66 -27.99 52.43 -2.81
CA ARG A 66 -26.96 51.46 -2.43
C ARG A 66 -27.24 50.88 -1.05
N LEU A 67 -27.11 49.56 -0.95
CA LEU A 67 -27.22 48.79 0.28
C LEU A 67 -25.87 48.18 0.62
N ILE A 68 -25.36 48.48 1.82
CA ILE A 68 -24.15 47.89 2.37
C ILE A 68 -24.57 46.92 3.48
N VAL A 69 -24.50 45.63 3.20
CA VAL A 69 -24.89 44.58 4.13
C VAL A 69 -23.64 44.02 4.79
N VAL A 70 -23.66 43.98 6.12
CA VAL A 70 -22.58 43.40 6.92
C VAL A 70 -23.10 42.20 7.72
N ASP A 71 -22.24 41.20 7.89
CA ASP A 71 -22.47 40.01 8.71
C ASP A 71 -23.75 39.24 8.34
N ASN A 72 -24.07 39.26 7.04
CA ASN A 72 -25.24 38.61 6.49
C ASN A 72 -25.18 38.50 4.96
N ARG A 73 -25.47 37.31 4.42
CA ARG A 73 -25.68 37.07 2.98
C ARG A 73 -27.13 36.78 2.58
N ILE A 74 -28.05 36.68 3.55
CA ILE A 74 -29.41 36.15 3.33
C ILE A 74 -30.43 37.30 3.36
N ALA A 75 -31.22 37.47 2.30
CA ALA A 75 -32.20 38.57 2.18
C ALA A 75 -33.25 38.54 3.30
N GLU A 76 -33.72 37.35 3.68
CA GLU A 76 -34.73 37.15 4.72
C GLU A 76 -34.26 37.65 6.10
N ARG A 77 -32.94 37.73 6.33
CA ARG A 77 -32.35 38.23 7.57
C ARG A 77 -32.16 39.76 7.58
N LEU A 78 -32.65 40.48 6.57
CA LEU A 78 -32.69 41.95 6.51
C LEU A 78 -34.01 42.55 7.02
N GLY A 79 -34.89 41.72 7.60
CA GLY A 79 -36.12 42.18 8.22
C GLY A 79 -37.02 42.93 7.24
N GLU A 80 -37.31 44.19 7.54
CA GLU A 80 -38.20 45.02 6.73
C GLU A 80 -37.59 45.50 5.40
N PHE A 81 -36.28 45.28 5.18
CA PHE A 81 -35.54 45.65 3.96
C PHE A 81 -35.29 44.48 3.00
N ARG A 82 -35.90 43.30 3.28
CA ARG A 82 -35.70 42.05 2.54
C ARG A 82 -36.04 42.10 1.04
N ASP A 83 -36.83 43.09 0.62
CA ASP A 83 -37.31 43.30 -0.74
C ASP A 83 -36.41 44.21 -1.59
N LEU A 84 -35.41 44.84 -0.98
CA LEU A 84 -34.47 45.71 -1.69
C LEU A 84 -33.41 44.95 -2.52
N PRO A 85 -32.84 43.81 -2.06
CA PRO A 85 -31.92 43.05 -2.88
C PRO A 85 -32.57 42.58 -4.20
N GLY A 86 -31.97 42.97 -5.34
CA GLY A 86 -32.49 42.65 -6.68
C GLY A 86 -33.48 43.67 -7.25
N LYS A 87 -33.79 44.76 -6.55
CA LYS A 87 -34.59 45.87 -7.07
C LYS A 87 -33.76 46.70 -8.09
N GLU A 88 -34.37 47.04 -9.23
CA GLU A 88 -33.70 47.84 -10.27
C GLU A 88 -33.29 49.21 -9.71
N GLY A 89 -32.03 49.61 -9.94
CA GLY A 89 -31.45 50.85 -9.43
C GLY A 89 -30.84 50.78 -8.03
N VAL A 90 -30.85 49.63 -7.36
CA VAL A 90 -30.22 49.42 -6.04
C VAL A 90 -28.98 48.52 -6.16
N GLU A 91 -27.79 49.08 -5.87
CA GLU A 91 -26.56 48.28 -5.78
C GLU A 91 -26.41 47.66 -4.39
N VAL A 92 -26.05 46.38 -4.30
CA VAL A 92 -25.86 45.68 -3.01
C VAL A 92 -24.41 45.27 -2.82
N PHE A 93 -23.78 45.70 -1.73
CA PHE A 93 -22.43 45.38 -1.32
C PHE A 93 -22.49 44.51 -0.07
N VAL A 94 -21.82 43.36 -0.06
CA VAL A 94 -21.88 42.41 1.07
C VAL A 94 -20.49 42.19 1.66
N TYR A 95 -20.39 42.28 2.98
CA TYR A 95 -19.24 41.90 3.77
C TYR A 95 -19.68 40.89 4.82
N ASP A 96 -19.20 39.66 4.72
CA ASP A 96 -19.54 38.58 5.63
C ASP A 96 -18.33 37.64 5.80
N HIS A 97 -18.40 36.73 6.76
CA HIS A 97 -17.39 35.72 7.03
C HIS A 97 -17.92 34.28 6.89
N HIS A 98 -19.23 34.09 6.78
CA HIS A 98 -19.86 32.79 6.60
C HIS A 98 -19.54 32.16 5.23
N PRO A 99 -19.54 30.81 5.12
CA PRO A 99 -19.34 30.13 3.85
C PRO A 99 -20.56 30.33 2.92
N PRO A 100 -20.39 30.25 1.59
CA PRO A 100 -21.49 30.44 0.64
C PRO A 100 -22.64 29.44 0.86
N SER A 101 -23.88 29.92 0.77
CA SER A 101 -25.10 29.13 0.91
C SER A 101 -25.98 29.24 -0.34
N PRO A 102 -26.76 28.20 -0.70
CA PRO A 102 -27.76 28.30 -1.77
C PRO A 102 -28.82 29.40 -1.56
N GLN A 103 -28.95 29.91 -0.33
CA GLN A 103 -29.87 30.97 0.06
C GLN A 103 -29.26 32.38 -0.07
N ASP A 104 -28.02 32.51 -0.53
CA ASP A 104 -27.34 33.80 -0.64
C ASP A 104 -28.03 34.73 -1.66
N MET A 105 -28.02 36.02 -1.35
CA MET A 105 -28.48 37.09 -2.25
C MET A 105 -27.74 37.04 -3.59
N LYS A 106 -28.47 37.25 -4.69
CA LYS A 106 -27.93 37.23 -6.06
C LYS A 106 -27.74 38.64 -6.61
N GLY A 107 -26.80 38.81 -7.54
CA GLY A 107 -26.54 40.10 -8.20
C GLY A 107 -25.88 41.14 -7.29
N ILE A 108 -25.04 40.68 -6.36
CA ILE A 108 -24.37 41.50 -5.34
C ILE A 108 -22.88 41.71 -5.65
N HIS A 109 -22.29 42.77 -5.09
CA HIS A 109 -20.85 42.94 -4.98
C HIS A 109 -20.37 42.32 -3.66
N ASP A 110 -19.82 41.10 -3.73
CA ASP A 110 -19.39 40.33 -2.56
C ASP A 110 -17.91 40.59 -2.22
N TYR A 111 -17.66 41.08 -1.00
CA TYR A 111 -16.33 41.33 -0.43
C TYR A 111 -16.06 40.43 0.79
N SER A 112 -16.86 39.39 0.96
CA SER A 112 -16.77 38.48 2.09
C SER A 112 -15.53 37.60 2.02
N GLU A 113 -14.87 37.39 3.16
CA GLU A 113 -13.70 36.51 3.29
C GLU A 113 -13.96 35.49 4.40
N TYR A 114 -13.56 34.23 4.21
CA TYR A 114 -13.78 33.16 5.21
C TYR A 114 -12.80 33.29 6.39
N LEU A 115 -13.10 34.23 7.29
CA LEU A 115 -12.35 34.59 8.49
C LEU A 115 -13.18 34.33 9.77
N GLY A 116 -12.60 34.59 10.94
CA GLY A 116 -13.27 34.35 12.21
C GLY A 116 -14.30 35.41 12.63
N ALA A 117 -14.37 36.56 11.96
CA ALA A 117 -15.38 37.60 12.18
C ALA A 117 -15.50 38.51 10.95
N THR A 118 -16.69 39.06 10.70
CA THR A 118 -16.92 40.07 9.66
C THR A 118 -16.14 41.36 9.96
N THR A 119 -16.02 41.73 11.24
CA THR A 119 -15.24 42.91 11.65
C THR A 119 -13.78 42.78 11.22
N THR A 120 -13.19 41.58 11.24
CA THR A 120 -11.81 41.33 10.78
C THR A 120 -11.65 41.69 9.31
N VAL A 121 -12.62 41.34 8.45
CA VAL A 121 -12.63 41.67 7.02
C VAL A 121 -12.51 43.19 6.84
N LEU A 122 -13.41 43.94 7.49
CA LEU A 122 -13.48 45.39 7.35
C LEU A 122 -12.26 46.10 7.97
N VAL A 123 -11.77 45.65 9.13
CA VAL A 123 -10.57 46.21 9.75
C VAL A 123 -9.34 46.06 8.85
N ARG A 124 -9.19 44.93 8.16
CA ARG A 124 -8.09 44.74 7.19
C ARG A 124 -8.20 45.71 6.01
N ILE A 125 -9.40 45.98 5.51
CA ILE A 125 -9.63 46.97 4.45
C ILE A 125 -9.26 48.37 4.95
N ILE A 126 -9.76 48.77 6.13
CA ILE A 126 -9.46 50.07 6.78
C ILE A 126 -7.95 50.23 6.99
N GLN A 127 -7.27 49.18 7.45
CA GLN A 127 -5.82 49.18 7.65
C GLN A 127 -5.06 49.35 6.33
N ARG A 128 -5.44 48.62 5.27
CA ARG A 128 -4.82 48.73 3.93
C ARG A 128 -5.02 50.11 3.33
N GLN A 129 -6.21 50.70 3.51
CA GLN A 129 -6.53 52.06 3.04
C GLN A 129 -6.00 53.18 3.95
N LYS A 130 -5.38 52.83 5.08
CA LYS A 130 -4.83 53.77 6.07
C LYS A 130 -5.88 54.76 6.60
N ILE A 131 -7.13 54.31 6.71
CA ILE A 131 -8.21 55.12 7.29
C ILE A 131 -7.99 55.20 8.82
N PRO A 132 -8.05 56.39 9.43
CA PRO A 132 -7.80 56.57 10.85
C PRO A 132 -8.92 55.95 11.70
N ILE A 133 -8.52 55.28 12.80
CA ILE A 133 -9.42 54.66 13.78
C ILE A 133 -9.18 55.34 15.14
N SER A 134 -10.24 55.78 15.81
CA SER A 134 -10.19 56.32 17.17
C SER A 134 -10.07 55.19 18.22
N PRO A 135 -9.61 55.48 19.45
CA PRO A 135 -9.57 54.47 20.51
C PRO A 135 -10.94 53.83 20.81
N PHE A 136 -12.03 54.59 20.70
CA PHE A 136 -13.40 54.08 20.84
C PHE A 136 -13.74 53.08 19.73
N GLU A 137 -13.53 53.45 18.47
CA GLU A 137 -13.76 52.56 17.33
C GLU A 137 -12.86 51.32 17.42
N ALA A 138 -11.61 51.48 17.83
CA ALA A 138 -10.70 50.36 18.04
C ALA A 138 -11.20 49.38 19.11
N THR A 139 -11.79 49.91 20.19
CA THR A 139 -12.41 49.11 21.26
C THR A 139 -13.63 48.36 20.76
N LEU A 140 -14.51 49.03 20.00
CA LEU A 140 -15.71 48.41 19.43
C LEU A 140 -15.36 47.34 18.39
N PHE A 141 -14.39 47.60 17.51
CA PHE A 141 -13.94 46.61 16.53
C PHE A 141 -13.32 45.39 17.22
N ALA A 142 -12.57 45.60 18.30
CA ALA A 142 -12.02 44.48 19.06
C ALA A 142 -13.14 43.68 19.74
N LEU A 143 -14.16 44.33 20.30
CA LEU A 143 -15.36 43.68 20.84
C LEU A 143 -16.03 42.76 19.80
N GLY A 144 -16.22 43.24 18.57
CA GLY A 144 -16.80 42.43 17.47
C GLY A 144 -15.98 41.18 17.17
N ILE A 145 -14.66 41.33 16.99
CA ILE A 145 -13.78 40.18 16.73
C ILE A 145 -13.78 39.21 17.92
N HIS A 146 -13.74 39.70 19.16
CA HIS A 146 -13.76 38.85 20.35
C HIS A 146 -15.06 38.07 20.53
N GLU A 147 -16.22 38.64 20.18
CA GLU A 147 -17.52 37.98 20.29
C GLU A 147 -17.56 36.75 19.38
N ASP A 148 -17.18 36.91 18.11
CA ASP A 148 -17.39 35.89 17.09
C ASP A 148 -16.25 34.85 17.00
N THR A 149 -15.04 35.24 17.41
CA THR A 149 -13.90 34.32 17.56
C THR A 149 -13.87 33.59 18.89
N GLY A 150 -14.79 33.91 19.82
CA GLY A 150 -14.71 33.41 21.20
C GLY A 150 -13.39 33.79 21.86
N SER A 151 -12.95 35.03 21.64
CA SER A 151 -11.61 35.50 22.03
C SER A 151 -10.47 34.58 21.55
N LEU A 152 -10.49 34.29 20.24
CA LEU A 152 -9.53 33.45 19.52
C LEU A 152 -9.53 31.95 19.87
N THR A 153 -10.58 31.46 20.54
CA THR A 153 -10.64 30.05 20.98
C THR A 153 -11.57 29.19 20.12
N TYR A 154 -12.41 29.81 19.29
CA TYR A 154 -13.33 29.06 18.43
C TYR A 154 -12.60 28.46 17.21
N ALA A 155 -13.10 27.32 16.74
CA ALA A 155 -12.46 26.58 15.64
C ALA A 155 -12.47 27.33 14.29
N GLY A 156 -13.31 28.36 14.14
CA GLY A 156 -13.37 29.22 12.96
C GLY A 156 -12.39 30.40 13.01
N THR A 157 -11.67 30.60 14.11
CA THR A 157 -10.67 31.67 14.24
C THR A 157 -9.49 31.45 13.31
N THR A 158 -9.03 32.53 12.70
CA THR A 158 -7.91 32.61 11.77
C THR A 158 -6.75 33.46 12.33
N PRO A 159 -5.51 33.30 11.84
CA PRO A 159 -4.40 34.18 12.20
C PRO A 159 -4.69 35.67 11.95
N GLU A 160 -5.45 35.97 10.91
CA GLU A 160 -5.86 37.32 10.52
C GLU A 160 -6.69 38.02 11.61
N ASP A 161 -7.50 37.27 12.37
CA ASP A 161 -8.26 37.80 13.50
C ASP A 161 -7.32 38.27 14.62
N ALA A 162 -6.27 37.49 14.90
CA ALA A 162 -5.27 37.84 15.89
C ALA A 162 -4.43 39.06 15.44
N GLU A 163 -4.11 39.15 14.16
CA GLU A 163 -3.41 40.30 13.59
C GLU A 163 -4.26 41.59 13.64
N ALA A 164 -5.55 41.47 13.32
CA ALA A 164 -6.51 42.57 13.42
C ALA A 164 -6.65 43.04 14.88
N LEU A 165 -6.80 42.13 15.85
CA LEU A 165 -6.80 42.48 17.28
C LEU A 165 -5.50 43.18 17.69
N ALA A 166 -4.34 42.66 17.29
CA ALA A 166 -3.05 43.29 17.57
C ALA A 166 -2.95 44.71 16.96
N TYR A 167 -3.52 44.92 15.77
CA TYR A 167 -3.61 46.24 15.16
C TYR A 167 -4.52 47.18 15.95
N LEU A 168 -5.71 46.73 16.36
CA LEU A 168 -6.66 47.53 17.13
C LEU A 168 -6.13 47.88 18.53
N MET A 169 -5.43 46.96 19.18
CA MET A 169 -4.73 47.23 20.44
C MET A 169 -3.67 48.33 20.28
N ARG A 170 -2.91 48.32 19.18
CA ARG A 170 -1.98 49.43 18.86
C ARG A 170 -2.69 50.76 18.58
N ARG A 171 -3.98 50.75 18.23
CA ARG A 171 -4.83 51.94 18.05
C ARG A 171 -5.54 52.38 19.34
N GLY A 172 -5.26 51.73 20.47
CA GLY A 172 -5.79 52.12 21.78
C GLY A 172 -7.09 51.44 22.17
N ALA A 173 -7.37 50.23 21.65
CA ALA A 173 -8.49 49.43 22.12
C ALA A 173 -8.41 49.18 23.64
N ASN A 174 -9.50 49.46 24.36
CA ASN A 174 -9.55 49.35 25.82
C ASN A 174 -10.00 47.94 26.27
N LEU A 175 -9.06 47.17 26.81
CA LEU A 175 -9.32 45.79 27.26
C LEU A 175 -10.29 45.69 28.45
N GLU A 176 -10.38 46.71 29.30
CA GLU A 176 -11.30 46.70 30.44
C GLU A 176 -12.75 46.81 29.97
N VAL A 177 -13.00 47.68 28.99
CA VAL A 177 -14.31 47.82 28.33
C VAL A 177 -14.66 46.52 27.60
N ILE A 178 -13.70 45.95 26.87
CA ILE A 178 -13.88 44.67 26.18
C ILE A 178 -14.31 43.57 27.17
N MET A 179 -13.58 43.43 28.28
CA MET A 179 -13.88 42.45 29.33
C MET A 179 -15.27 42.67 29.96
N HIS A 180 -15.67 43.92 30.20
CA HIS A 180 -16.96 44.25 30.81
C HIS A 180 -18.14 43.78 29.96
N PHE A 181 -18.10 44.03 28.65
CA PHE A 181 -19.20 43.72 27.74
C PHE A 181 -19.19 42.29 27.18
N LEU A 182 -18.03 41.62 27.13
CA LEU A 182 -17.93 40.18 26.83
C LEU A 182 -18.33 39.30 28.02
N GLY A 183 -18.19 39.82 29.25
CA GLY A 183 -18.47 39.11 30.49
C GLY A 183 -19.96 38.82 30.66
N ARG A 184 -20.47 37.72 30.08
CA ARG A 184 -21.87 37.31 30.28
C ARG A 184 -22.08 36.87 31.75
N GLN A 185 -22.44 37.77 32.64
CA GLN A 185 -22.91 37.39 33.98
C GLN A 185 -24.25 36.67 33.84
N LEU A 186 -24.42 35.52 34.51
CA LEU A 186 -25.72 34.85 34.51
C LEU A 186 -26.71 35.69 35.32
N SER A 187 -27.93 35.85 34.80
CA SER A 187 -29.01 36.43 35.59
C SER A 187 -29.37 35.51 36.78
N PRO A 188 -30.02 36.02 37.84
CA PRO A 188 -30.50 35.19 38.94
C PRO A 188 -31.34 33.98 38.47
N ALA A 189 -32.20 34.18 37.47
CA ALA A 189 -33.00 33.11 36.88
C ALA A 189 -32.15 32.07 36.13
N GLN A 190 -31.09 32.50 35.46
CA GLN A 190 -30.13 31.59 34.80
C GLN A 190 -29.24 30.85 35.79
N HIS A 191 -28.86 31.48 36.92
CA HIS A 191 -28.16 30.79 38.02
C HIS A 191 -29.02 29.67 38.61
N GLU A 192 -30.31 29.94 38.86
CA GLU A 192 -31.23 28.92 39.37
C GLU A 192 -31.43 27.78 38.35
N LEU A 193 -31.57 28.11 37.06
CA LEU A 193 -31.62 27.10 35.99
C LEU A 193 -30.35 26.23 35.96
N MET A 194 -29.17 26.83 36.04
CA MET A 194 -27.88 26.11 36.10
C MET A 194 -27.86 25.12 37.26
N ARG A 195 -28.25 25.56 38.47
CA ARG A 195 -28.29 24.73 39.67
C ARG A 195 -29.22 23.51 39.50
N ARG A 196 -30.39 23.71 38.87
CA ARG A 196 -31.34 22.63 38.59
C ARG A 196 -30.81 21.65 37.55
N LEU A 197 -30.22 22.15 36.46
CA LEU A 197 -29.63 21.29 35.43
C LEU A 197 -28.46 20.46 35.96
N LEU A 198 -27.58 21.02 36.80
CA LEU A 198 -26.53 20.29 37.50
C LEU A 198 -27.10 19.14 38.33
N SER A 199 -28.15 19.41 39.11
CA SER A 199 -28.81 18.41 39.96
C SER A 199 -29.52 17.32 39.13
N GLY A 200 -30.04 17.70 37.96
CA GLY A 200 -30.75 16.83 37.02
C GLY A 200 -29.87 16.13 35.99
N LEU A 201 -28.54 16.27 36.06
CA LEU A 201 -27.60 15.66 35.13
C LEU A 201 -27.54 14.13 35.31
N ARG A 202 -27.68 13.39 34.22
CA ARG A 202 -27.56 11.93 34.15
C ARG A 202 -26.72 11.53 32.96
N PHE A 203 -26.01 10.40 33.08
CA PHE A 203 -25.16 9.88 32.02
C PHE A 203 -25.77 8.61 31.42
N HIS A 204 -25.87 8.58 30.10
CA HIS A 204 -26.38 7.45 29.34
C HIS A 204 -25.32 6.94 28.38
N ARG A 205 -25.18 5.63 28.26
CA ARG A 205 -24.28 5.01 27.27
C ARG A 205 -25.10 4.59 26.05
N VAL A 206 -24.90 5.27 24.93
CA VAL A 206 -25.62 5.03 23.67
C VAL A 206 -24.61 4.62 22.60
N GLN A 207 -24.70 3.38 22.10
CA GLN A 207 -23.82 2.86 21.03
C GLN A 207 -22.30 3.04 21.32
N GLY A 208 -21.92 2.99 22.62
CA GLY A 208 -20.55 3.19 23.09
C GLY A 208 -20.16 4.65 23.36
N VAL A 209 -21.04 5.62 23.11
CA VAL A 209 -20.85 7.04 23.41
C VAL A 209 -21.49 7.38 24.76
N LEU A 210 -20.76 8.12 25.61
CA LEU A 210 -21.31 8.67 26.85
C LEU A 210 -22.04 9.99 26.54
N VAL A 211 -23.36 10.02 26.72
CA VAL A 211 -24.23 11.17 26.48
C VAL A 211 -24.75 11.66 27.82
N ALA A 212 -24.49 12.92 28.15
CA ALA A 212 -25.10 13.56 29.30
C ALA A 212 -26.49 14.11 28.94
N VAL A 213 -27.46 13.86 29.80
CA VAL A 213 -28.83 14.39 29.71
C VAL A 213 -29.14 15.12 31.00
N ALA A 214 -29.41 16.42 30.92
CA ALA A 214 -29.73 17.26 32.08
C ALA A 214 -31.19 17.69 32.02
N LYS A 215 -31.91 17.61 33.16
CA LYS A 215 -33.33 17.98 33.23
C LYS A 215 -33.56 19.08 34.26
N ALA A 216 -34.38 20.07 33.91
CA ALA A 216 -34.81 21.11 34.83
C ALA A 216 -36.25 21.56 34.55
N HIS A 217 -36.95 21.96 35.60
CA HIS A 217 -38.26 22.61 35.54
C HIS A 217 -38.14 24.03 36.11
N MET A 218 -38.66 25.03 35.41
CA MET A 218 -38.72 26.43 35.82
C MET A 218 -40.17 26.93 35.77
N GLU A 219 -40.59 27.67 36.80
CA GLU A 219 -41.94 28.27 36.84
C GLU A 219 -42.06 29.40 35.81
N ASP A 220 -41.05 30.28 35.76
CA ASP A 220 -40.97 31.41 34.84
C ASP A 220 -40.14 31.10 33.59
N TYR A 221 -40.39 31.88 32.54
CA TYR A 221 -39.57 31.84 31.33
C TYR A 221 -38.16 32.36 31.60
N VAL A 222 -37.15 31.55 31.24
CA VAL A 222 -35.74 31.92 31.37
C VAL A 222 -35.16 32.16 29.99
N GLU A 223 -34.83 33.42 29.70
CA GLU A 223 -34.16 33.80 28.47
C GLU A 223 -32.75 33.17 28.41
N GLY A 224 -32.38 32.62 27.25
CA GLY A 224 -31.03 32.07 27.02
C GLY A 224 -30.75 30.71 27.66
N ALA A 225 -31.75 29.84 27.85
CA ALA A 225 -31.57 28.49 28.41
C ALA A 225 -30.46 27.66 27.70
N SER A 226 -30.32 27.79 26.37
CA SER A 226 -29.25 27.13 25.60
C SER A 226 -27.84 27.61 25.99
N ALA A 227 -27.69 28.89 26.35
CA ALA A 227 -26.40 29.43 26.82
C ALA A 227 -26.02 28.87 28.20
N VAL A 228 -27.03 28.64 29.06
CA VAL A 228 -26.85 27.97 30.36
C VAL A 228 -26.42 26.51 30.14
N ALA A 229 -27.05 25.80 29.20
CA ALA A 229 -26.65 24.44 28.84
C ALA A 229 -25.22 24.36 28.27
N SER A 230 -24.81 25.31 27.43
CA SER A 230 -23.43 25.38 26.93
C SER A 230 -22.41 25.54 28.06
N ARG A 231 -22.69 26.46 29.00
CA ARG A 231 -21.84 26.68 30.17
C ARG A 231 -21.77 25.46 31.08
N LEU A 232 -22.87 24.71 31.22
CA LEU A 232 -22.87 23.46 31.96
C LEU A 232 -21.95 22.43 31.30
N ALA A 233 -22.03 22.28 29.98
CA ALA A 233 -21.14 21.39 29.24
C ALA A 233 -19.67 21.79 29.40
N ASP A 234 -19.37 23.09 29.42
CA ASP A 234 -18.02 23.59 29.66
C ASP A 234 -17.55 23.32 31.09
N LEU A 235 -18.39 23.60 32.09
CA LEU A 235 -18.10 23.43 33.51
C LEU A 235 -17.83 21.97 33.89
N GLU A 236 -18.66 21.04 33.42
CA GLU A 236 -18.56 19.61 33.69
C GLU A 236 -17.69 18.87 32.65
N ASN A 237 -17.05 19.61 31.74
CA ASN A 237 -16.22 19.11 30.65
C ASN A 237 -16.88 17.97 29.84
N LEU A 238 -18.15 18.15 29.48
CA LEU A 238 -18.97 17.14 28.81
C LEU A 238 -18.67 17.13 27.30
N GLU A 239 -18.49 15.94 26.74
CA GLU A 239 -18.29 15.79 25.30
C GLU A 239 -19.61 15.90 24.50
N VAL A 240 -20.72 15.42 25.07
CA VAL A 240 -22.09 15.51 24.51
C VAL A 240 -23.08 15.78 25.64
N LEU A 241 -23.92 16.80 25.48
CA LEU A 241 -24.96 17.20 26.42
C LEU A 241 -26.29 17.45 25.69
N PHE A 242 -27.39 16.96 26.25
CA PHE A 242 -28.74 17.41 25.93
C PHE A 242 -29.43 17.91 27.21
N ALA A 243 -29.70 19.21 27.28
CA ALA A 243 -30.42 19.83 28.38
C ALA A 243 -31.90 20.00 28.02
N LEU A 244 -32.80 19.45 28.83
CA LEU A 244 -34.25 19.55 28.70
C LEU A 244 -34.77 20.46 29.80
N VAL A 245 -35.36 21.59 29.40
CA VAL A 245 -35.87 22.60 30.33
C VAL A 245 -37.36 22.81 30.10
N GLU A 246 -38.17 22.45 31.08
CA GLU A 246 -39.61 22.75 31.07
C GLU A 246 -39.88 24.12 31.69
N MET A 247 -40.56 24.98 30.95
CA MET A 247 -40.98 26.30 31.41
C MET A 247 -42.25 26.75 30.66
N GLN A 248 -43.21 27.36 31.36
CA GLN A 248 -44.46 27.89 30.79
C GLN A 248 -45.19 26.92 29.81
N GLY A 249 -45.27 25.63 30.16
CA GLY A 249 -45.96 24.61 29.35
C GLY A 249 -45.24 24.21 28.05
N ARG A 250 -43.94 24.52 27.95
CA ARG A 250 -43.06 24.16 26.82
C ARG A 250 -41.81 23.49 27.33
N VAL A 251 -41.27 22.54 26.58
CA VAL A 251 -39.95 21.94 26.83
C VAL A 251 -38.99 22.47 25.77
N VAL A 252 -37.94 23.17 26.23
CA VAL A 252 -36.80 23.58 25.43
C VAL A 252 -35.72 22.51 25.56
N VAL A 253 -35.28 21.97 24.43
CA VAL A 253 -34.16 21.03 24.37
C VAL A 253 -32.98 21.75 23.74
N ALA A 254 -31.86 21.85 24.46
CA ALA A 254 -30.60 22.37 23.97
C ALA A 254 -29.59 21.23 23.85
N GLY A 255 -29.06 20.99 22.66
CA GLY A 255 -28.06 19.97 22.40
C GLY A 255 -26.69 20.59 22.13
N LEU A 256 -25.64 19.99 22.67
CA LEU A 256 -24.24 20.31 22.40
C LEU A 256 -23.43 19.03 22.20
N SER A 257 -22.53 19.07 21.23
CA SER A 257 -21.59 17.99 20.94
C SER A 257 -20.25 18.55 20.50
N ARG A 258 -19.20 18.14 21.21
CA ARG A 258 -17.80 18.31 20.80
C ARG A 258 -17.33 17.14 19.94
N MET A 259 -18.11 16.07 19.84
CA MET A 259 -17.80 14.88 19.06
C MET A 259 -18.42 14.96 17.67
N ARG A 260 -17.57 14.92 16.63
CA ARG A 260 -18.02 14.91 15.22
C ARG A 260 -19.01 13.79 14.88
N GLN A 261 -18.96 12.68 15.62
CA GLN A 261 -19.82 11.52 15.40
C GLN A 261 -21.24 11.67 15.95
N VAL A 262 -21.48 12.64 16.86
CA VAL A 262 -22.83 12.94 17.36
C VAL A 262 -23.27 14.26 16.75
N ASP A 263 -24.07 14.15 15.70
CA ASP A 263 -24.64 15.29 14.98
C ASP A 263 -25.91 15.77 15.71
N VAL A 264 -25.78 16.89 16.41
CA VAL A 264 -26.87 17.47 17.21
C VAL A 264 -28.05 17.89 16.32
N ASP A 265 -27.78 18.42 15.13
CA ASP A 265 -28.82 18.88 14.22
C ASP A 265 -29.69 17.71 13.74
N ARG A 266 -29.07 16.58 13.37
CA ARG A 266 -29.81 15.36 13.01
C ARG A 266 -30.68 14.83 14.14
N VAL A 267 -30.16 14.84 15.38
CA VAL A 267 -30.92 14.37 16.54
C VAL A 267 -32.10 15.31 16.83
N LEU A 268 -31.88 16.63 16.87
CA LEU A 268 -32.91 17.60 17.22
C LEU A 268 -33.93 17.86 16.11
N SER A 269 -33.55 17.68 14.83
CA SER A 269 -34.49 17.69 13.70
C SER A 269 -35.62 16.67 13.90
N GLY A 270 -35.32 15.51 14.50
CA GLY A 270 -36.33 14.51 14.86
C GLY A 270 -37.33 14.96 15.94
N LEU A 271 -37.03 16.04 16.67
CA LEU A 271 -37.91 16.69 17.64
C LEU A 271 -38.54 17.99 17.10
N GLY A 272 -38.36 18.29 15.81
CA GLY A 272 -38.82 19.54 15.20
C GLY A 272 -37.95 20.76 15.54
N GLY A 273 -36.72 20.54 16.00
CA GLY A 273 -35.71 21.58 16.20
C GLY A 273 -34.75 21.74 15.02
N GLY A 274 -33.67 22.48 15.24
CA GLY A 274 -32.60 22.68 14.25
C GLY A 274 -31.38 23.38 14.82
N GLY A 275 -30.28 23.37 14.06
CA GLY A 275 -29.04 24.06 14.40
C GLY A 275 -27.88 23.64 13.49
N HIS A 276 -26.75 23.30 14.11
CA HIS A 276 -25.56 22.78 13.46
C HIS A 276 -25.15 21.45 14.11
N ALA A 277 -24.26 20.69 13.46
CA ALA A 277 -23.80 19.41 13.96
C ALA A 277 -23.22 19.45 15.40
N LYS A 278 -22.69 20.60 15.84
CA LYS A 278 -22.13 20.79 17.19
C LYS A 278 -23.10 21.32 18.23
N ALA A 279 -24.15 22.03 17.82
CA ALA A 279 -25.07 22.68 18.76
C ALA A 279 -26.41 22.97 18.08
N GLY A 280 -27.50 22.84 18.80
CA GLY A 280 -28.83 23.12 18.28
C GLY A 280 -29.88 23.22 19.37
N SER A 281 -31.11 23.58 18.99
CA SER A 281 -32.22 23.64 19.92
C SER A 281 -33.55 23.19 19.31
N ALA A 282 -34.44 22.70 20.16
CA ALA A 282 -35.82 22.35 19.81
C ALA A 282 -36.78 22.89 20.88
N VAL A 283 -37.98 23.32 20.47
CA VAL A 283 -39.02 23.80 21.40
C VAL A 283 -40.30 23.02 21.16
N LEU A 284 -40.73 22.27 22.17
CA LEU A 284 -41.93 21.42 22.10
C LEU A 284 -43.02 21.98 23.03
N LYS A 285 -44.22 22.22 22.50
CA LYS A 285 -45.37 22.72 23.27
C LYS A 285 -46.31 21.58 23.68
N GLY A 286 -46.73 21.53 24.94
CA GLY A 286 -47.71 20.54 25.42
C GLY A 286 -47.17 19.12 25.62
N TYR A 287 -45.85 18.96 25.78
CA TYR A 287 -45.19 17.70 26.12
C TYR A 287 -44.58 17.78 27.51
N SER A 288 -44.59 16.67 28.27
CA SER A 288 -43.86 16.56 29.54
C SER A 288 -42.38 16.21 29.31
N LEU A 289 -41.52 16.54 30.28
CA LEU A 289 -40.09 16.20 30.24
C LEU A 289 -39.83 14.71 29.96
N GLU A 290 -40.58 13.80 30.59
CA GLU A 290 -40.38 12.35 30.45
C GLU A 290 -40.74 11.84 29.05
N LYS A 291 -41.69 12.50 28.38
CA LYS A 291 -42.07 12.14 27.00
C LYS A 291 -41.01 12.62 26.01
N VAL A 292 -40.48 13.82 26.22
CA VAL A 292 -39.39 14.38 25.39
C VAL A 292 -38.09 13.60 25.59
N GLU A 293 -37.76 13.22 26.82
CA GLU A 293 -36.58 12.41 27.14
C GLU A 293 -36.62 11.04 26.43
N ARG A 294 -37.76 10.33 26.50
CA ARG A 294 -37.91 9.05 25.79
C ARG A 294 -37.75 9.18 24.27
N ALA A 295 -38.32 10.23 23.69
CA ALA A 295 -38.16 10.50 22.26
C ALA A 295 -36.70 10.81 21.90
N LEU A 296 -36.03 11.63 22.70
CA LEU A 296 -34.61 11.95 22.55
C LEU A 296 -33.73 10.69 22.61
N MET A 297 -33.95 9.80 23.60
CA MET A 297 -33.19 8.57 23.72
C MET A 297 -33.35 7.67 22.49
N GLY A 298 -34.59 7.51 21.98
CA GLY A 298 -34.83 6.74 20.75
C GLY A 298 -34.19 7.37 19.50
N LEU A 299 -34.07 8.70 19.44
CA LEU A 299 -33.37 9.40 18.37
C LEU A 299 -31.85 9.25 18.48
N LEU A 300 -31.30 9.28 19.70
CA LEU A 300 -29.88 9.05 19.96
C LEU A 300 -29.47 7.63 19.55
N GLU A 301 -30.26 6.61 19.88
CA GLU A 301 -29.99 5.22 19.48
C GLU A 301 -29.93 5.01 17.96
N ARG A 302 -30.69 5.79 17.19
CA ARG A 302 -30.76 5.70 15.73
C ARG A 302 -29.68 6.52 15.02
N ASN A 303 -29.28 7.64 15.60
CA ASN A 303 -28.42 8.63 14.94
C ASN A 303 -26.97 8.62 15.43
N VAL A 304 -26.68 7.99 16.58
CA VAL A 304 -25.30 7.83 17.07
C VAL A 304 -24.68 6.57 16.44
N PRO A 305 -23.61 6.70 15.64
CA PRO A 305 -22.96 5.54 15.00
C PRO A 305 -22.27 4.65 16.04
N ARG A 306 -22.31 3.33 15.80
CA ARG A 306 -21.70 2.30 16.67
C ARG A 306 -20.19 2.47 16.76
N ARG A 307 -19.65 2.57 17.98
CA ARG A 307 -18.20 2.62 18.21
C ARG A 307 -17.56 1.24 18.07
N LEU A 308 -16.35 1.24 17.53
CA LEU A 308 -15.44 0.09 17.55
C LEU A 308 -14.95 -0.18 18.98
N THR A 309 -15.07 -1.41 19.45
CA THR A 309 -14.58 -1.87 20.77
C THR A 309 -13.19 -2.52 20.69
N ALA A 310 -12.56 -2.76 21.84
CA ALA A 310 -11.34 -3.56 21.95
C ALA A 310 -11.49 -4.91 21.25
N GLY A 311 -12.62 -5.59 21.45
CA GLY A 311 -12.95 -6.86 20.83
C GLY A 311 -13.06 -6.80 19.29
N GLU A 312 -13.48 -5.66 18.75
CA GLU A 312 -13.63 -5.48 17.29
C GLU A 312 -12.32 -5.08 16.60
N ILE A 313 -11.34 -4.54 17.34
CA ILE A 313 -10.05 -4.12 16.77
C ILE A 313 -8.86 -4.99 17.17
N MET A 314 -9.04 -5.86 18.17
CA MET A 314 -7.99 -6.76 18.64
C MET A 314 -7.59 -7.77 17.57
N SER A 315 -6.33 -8.20 17.64
CA SER A 315 -5.85 -9.34 16.87
C SER A 315 -5.86 -10.59 17.76
N GLY A 316 -6.35 -11.71 17.20
CA GLY A 316 -6.32 -13.03 17.81
C GLY A 316 -6.16 -14.13 16.75
N PRO A 317 -5.70 -15.34 17.10
CA PRO A 317 -5.23 -15.77 18.43
C PRO A 317 -3.88 -15.13 18.81
N VAL A 318 -3.71 -14.78 20.09
CA VAL A 318 -2.49 -14.12 20.57
C VAL A 318 -1.42 -15.16 20.85
N LYS A 319 -0.24 -15.00 20.24
CA LYS A 319 0.92 -15.83 20.62
C LYS A 319 1.34 -15.45 22.04
N THR A 320 1.48 -16.45 22.92
CA THR A 320 1.88 -16.28 24.33
C THR A 320 3.17 -17.05 24.64
N ILE A 321 3.76 -16.76 25.79
CA ILE A 321 4.88 -17.52 26.36
C ILE A 321 4.46 -18.05 27.74
N HIS A 322 4.86 -19.27 28.07
CA HIS A 322 4.61 -19.83 29.40
C HIS A 322 5.59 -19.24 30.42
N GLU A 323 5.14 -18.99 31.65
CA GLU A 323 5.95 -18.35 32.69
C GLU A 323 7.25 -19.09 33.05
N GLY A 324 7.31 -20.40 32.82
CA GLY A 324 8.48 -21.26 33.01
C GLY A 324 9.45 -21.29 31.82
N THR A 325 9.11 -20.67 30.69
CA THR A 325 9.99 -20.58 29.52
C THR A 325 11.26 -19.80 29.88
N THR A 326 12.41 -20.22 29.37
CA THR A 326 13.69 -19.56 29.65
C THR A 326 13.83 -18.26 28.88
N ILE A 327 14.66 -17.34 29.36
CA ILE A 327 14.95 -16.07 28.67
C ILE A 327 15.52 -16.31 27.28
N ALA A 328 16.44 -17.26 27.10
CA ALA A 328 17.04 -17.56 25.80
C ALA A 328 16.01 -18.04 24.78
N GLU A 329 15.08 -18.90 25.22
CA GLU A 329 13.97 -19.37 24.38
C GLU A 329 12.96 -18.25 24.09
N ALA A 330 12.65 -17.41 25.07
CA ALA A 330 11.77 -16.25 24.88
C ALA A 330 12.39 -15.23 23.90
N SER A 331 13.71 -14.97 23.97
CA SER A 331 14.43 -14.11 23.03
C SER A 331 14.35 -14.66 21.62
N ARG A 332 14.63 -15.97 21.49
CA ARG A 332 14.51 -16.67 20.22
C ARG A 332 13.09 -16.53 19.65
N ARG A 333 12.04 -16.74 20.45
CA ARG A 333 10.65 -16.55 20.00
C ARG A 333 10.34 -15.11 19.57
N MET A 334 10.90 -14.10 20.24
CA MET A 334 10.73 -12.68 19.85
C MET A 334 11.46 -12.35 18.55
N GLU A 335 12.60 -12.96 18.30
CA GLU A 335 13.30 -12.85 17.02
C GLU A 335 12.52 -13.55 15.91
N LEU A 336 12.10 -14.80 16.13
CA LEU A 336 11.35 -15.64 15.20
C LEU A 336 10.02 -15.00 14.75
N THR A 337 9.31 -14.36 15.67
CA THR A 337 7.98 -13.79 15.38
C THR A 337 8.03 -12.31 14.96
N GLY A 338 9.19 -11.65 15.12
CA GLY A 338 9.31 -10.20 15.00
C GLY A 338 8.52 -9.42 16.06
N HIS A 339 7.97 -10.10 17.07
CA HIS A 339 7.28 -9.45 18.18
C HIS A 339 8.29 -8.87 19.17
N THR A 340 8.06 -7.64 19.60
CA THR A 340 8.92 -6.97 20.59
C THR A 340 8.45 -7.15 22.03
N ALA A 341 7.38 -7.93 22.27
CA ALA A 341 6.90 -8.34 23.58
C ALA A 341 5.85 -9.46 23.45
N PHE A 342 5.69 -10.27 24.50
CA PHE A 342 4.72 -11.35 24.61
C PHE A 342 3.90 -11.26 25.91
N PRO A 343 2.60 -11.61 25.87
CA PRO A 343 1.86 -11.96 27.07
C PRO A 343 2.37 -13.29 27.64
N VAL A 344 2.50 -13.33 28.96
CA VAL A 344 2.97 -14.48 29.72
C VAL A 344 1.77 -15.14 30.40
N VAL A 345 1.64 -16.46 30.22
CA VAL A 345 0.52 -17.25 30.77
C VAL A 345 1.00 -18.33 31.74
N ASP A 346 0.12 -18.73 32.65
CA ASP A 346 0.32 -19.88 33.56
C ASP A 346 -0.11 -21.22 32.93
N ASP A 347 -0.03 -22.31 33.70
CA ASP A 347 -0.45 -23.65 33.28
C ASP A 347 -1.95 -23.74 32.94
N ALA A 348 -2.77 -22.84 33.50
CA ALA A 348 -4.20 -22.77 33.26
C ALA A 348 -4.57 -21.84 32.08
N GLY A 349 -3.57 -21.22 31.43
CA GLY A 349 -3.76 -20.30 30.32
C GLY A 349 -4.16 -18.87 30.71
N ASN A 350 -4.14 -18.54 32.00
CA ASN A 350 -4.46 -17.20 32.47
C ASN A 350 -3.31 -16.24 32.19
N LEU A 351 -3.63 -14.98 31.89
CA LEU A 351 -2.62 -13.93 31.76
C LEU A 351 -2.00 -13.61 33.14
N VAL A 352 -0.69 -13.84 33.30
CA VAL A 352 0.05 -13.62 34.55
C VAL A 352 1.16 -12.58 34.45
N GLY A 353 1.56 -12.19 33.24
CA GLY A 353 2.53 -11.13 33.05
C GLY A 353 2.71 -10.69 31.60
N MET A 354 3.65 -9.76 31.39
CA MET A 354 4.12 -9.33 30.08
C MET A 354 5.65 -9.32 30.07
N ILE A 355 6.27 -9.82 29.01
CA ILE A 355 7.73 -9.77 28.83
C ILE A 355 8.07 -9.04 27.53
N SER A 356 8.96 -8.05 27.59
CA SER A 356 9.40 -7.28 26.41
C SER A 356 10.81 -7.64 25.97
N ARG A 357 11.16 -7.31 24.72
CA ARG A 357 12.52 -7.53 24.19
C ARG A 357 13.57 -6.79 25.04
N LYS A 358 13.23 -5.60 25.55
CA LYS A 358 14.11 -4.84 26.44
C LYS A 358 14.43 -5.59 27.74
N ASP A 359 13.46 -6.32 28.28
CA ASP A 359 13.63 -7.10 29.51
C ASP A 359 14.54 -8.32 29.25
N LEU A 360 14.33 -8.98 28.11
CA LEU A 360 15.14 -10.12 27.68
C LEU A 360 16.57 -9.73 27.31
N ASP A 361 16.77 -8.65 26.55
CA ASP A 361 18.10 -8.16 26.18
C ASP A 361 18.91 -7.81 27.42
N LYS A 362 18.30 -7.14 28.40
CA LYS A 362 18.95 -6.86 29.69
C LYS A 362 19.35 -8.15 30.41
N ALA A 363 18.44 -9.10 30.53
CA ALA A 363 18.73 -10.35 31.22
C ALA A 363 19.79 -11.19 30.47
N GLY A 364 19.78 -11.17 29.14
CA GLY A 364 20.78 -11.80 28.28
C GLY A 364 22.18 -11.22 28.46
N HIS A 365 22.33 -9.90 28.49
CA HIS A 365 23.62 -9.23 28.74
C HIS A 365 24.22 -9.59 30.12
N HIS A 366 23.38 -9.96 31.08
CA HIS A 366 23.82 -10.41 32.42
C HIS A 366 24.01 -11.93 32.52
N GLY A 367 23.97 -12.68 31.41
CA GLY A 367 24.20 -14.12 31.40
C GLY A 367 23.04 -14.96 31.94
N LEU A 368 21.84 -14.38 32.09
CA LEU A 368 20.68 -15.03 32.71
C LEU A 368 19.80 -15.79 31.71
N GLY A 369 20.35 -16.21 30.56
CA GLY A 369 19.59 -16.87 29.50
C GLY A 369 18.86 -18.16 29.92
N HIS A 370 19.37 -18.85 30.95
CA HIS A 370 18.78 -20.06 31.51
C HIS A 370 17.63 -19.80 32.49
N ALA A 371 17.50 -18.57 33.01
CA ALA A 371 16.52 -18.24 34.02
C ALA A 371 15.10 -18.13 33.41
N PRO A 372 14.04 -18.45 34.18
CA PRO A 372 12.67 -18.45 33.69
C PRO A 372 12.11 -17.03 33.56
N VAL A 373 11.25 -16.82 32.57
CA VAL A 373 10.59 -15.55 32.25
C VAL A 373 9.84 -14.97 33.46
N LYS A 374 9.25 -15.81 34.32
CA LYS A 374 8.53 -15.35 35.54
C LYS A 374 9.36 -14.51 36.51
N GLY A 375 10.70 -14.60 36.42
CA GLY A 375 11.62 -13.79 37.22
C GLY A 375 11.88 -12.38 36.67
N PHE A 376 11.52 -12.13 35.41
CA PHE A 376 11.87 -10.89 34.68
C PHE A 376 10.67 -10.22 34.01
N MET A 377 9.52 -10.90 33.92
CA MET A 377 8.29 -10.34 33.37
C MET A 377 7.73 -9.23 34.27
N SER A 378 7.05 -8.27 33.65
CA SER A 378 6.19 -7.33 34.39
C SER A 378 4.95 -8.04 34.90
N ARG A 379 4.70 -7.93 36.21
CA ARG A 379 3.50 -8.46 36.89
C ARG A 379 2.37 -7.43 37.02
N SER A 380 2.68 -6.15 36.81
CA SER A 380 1.67 -5.09 36.76
C SER A 380 0.95 -5.15 35.42
N LEU A 381 -0.07 -6.01 35.36
CA LEU A 381 -0.86 -6.26 34.16
C LEU A 381 -1.74 -5.06 33.84
N ILE A 382 -1.48 -4.43 32.70
CA ILE A 382 -2.33 -3.39 32.12
C ILE A 382 -3.07 -4.02 30.96
N ALA A 383 -4.32 -4.41 31.19
CA ALA A 383 -5.21 -5.09 30.25
C ALA A 383 -6.59 -4.41 30.23
N VAL A 384 -7.40 -4.71 29.21
CA VAL A 384 -8.77 -4.20 29.05
C VAL A 384 -9.75 -5.32 28.77
N GLU A 385 -11.03 -5.11 29.10
CA GLU A 385 -12.13 -6.02 28.70
C GLU A 385 -12.49 -5.85 27.21
N GLU A 386 -13.19 -6.82 26.62
CA GLU A 386 -13.57 -6.82 25.20
C GLU A 386 -14.43 -5.61 24.77
N ASP A 387 -15.22 -5.05 25.68
CA ASP A 387 -16.11 -3.91 25.44
C ASP A 387 -15.42 -2.55 25.67
N ALA A 388 -14.14 -2.54 26.04
CA ALA A 388 -13.39 -1.32 26.29
C ALA A 388 -13.29 -0.43 25.04
N SER A 389 -13.31 0.87 25.26
CA SER A 389 -13.31 1.86 24.18
C SER A 389 -11.91 2.15 23.63
N LEU A 390 -11.82 2.64 22.38
CA LEU A 390 -10.54 3.09 21.80
C LEU A 390 -9.85 4.18 22.65
N GLN A 391 -10.62 5.09 23.24
CA GLN A 391 -10.11 6.17 24.10
C GLN A 391 -9.48 5.62 25.38
N GLU A 392 -10.11 4.61 25.97
CA GLU A 392 -9.59 3.93 27.16
C GLU A 392 -8.27 3.21 26.85
N ILE A 393 -8.21 2.49 25.73
CA ILE A 393 -6.97 1.85 25.25
C ILE A 393 -5.88 2.90 25.00
N GLN A 394 -6.22 4.02 24.35
CA GLN A 394 -5.29 5.12 24.07
C GLN A 394 -4.73 5.73 25.36
N ARG A 395 -5.60 5.99 26.35
CA ARG A 395 -5.20 6.51 27.66
C ARG A 395 -4.22 5.56 28.34
N LEU A 396 -4.56 4.27 28.44
CA LEU A 396 -3.70 3.26 29.06
C LEU A 396 -2.34 3.14 28.35
N MET A 397 -2.31 3.18 27.02
CA MET A 397 -1.06 3.17 26.25
C MET A 397 -0.19 4.40 26.52
N THR A 398 -0.81 5.57 26.70
CA THR A 398 -0.11 6.84 26.89
C THR A 398 0.42 6.98 28.31
N GLU A 399 -0.43 6.79 29.31
CA GLU A 399 -0.09 6.94 30.75
C GLU A 399 0.99 5.94 31.18
N ASN A 400 0.92 4.71 30.68
CA ASN A 400 1.86 3.65 31.05
C ASN A 400 3.02 3.49 30.05
N ALA A 401 3.11 4.37 29.05
CA ALA A 401 4.12 4.33 27.99
C ALA A 401 4.25 2.97 27.28
N ILE A 402 3.16 2.20 27.21
CA ILE A 402 3.14 0.85 26.62
C ILE A 402 2.73 0.86 25.15
N GLY A 403 3.18 -0.14 24.40
CA GLY A 403 2.94 -0.24 22.95
C GLY A 403 1.81 -1.18 22.54
N ARG A 404 1.27 -1.92 23.49
CA ARG A 404 0.25 -2.95 23.30
C ARG A 404 -0.51 -3.17 24.60
N VAL A 405 -1.77 -3.55 24.49
CA VAL A 405 -2.66 -3.83 25.61
C VAL A 405 -3.34 -5.17 25.36
N PRO A 406 -3.12 -6.18 26.23
CA PRO A 406 -3.91 -7.42 26.21
C PRO A 406 -5.39 -7.14 26.41
N VAL A 407 -6.23 -7.85 25.66
CA VAL A 407 -7.69 -7.86 25.84
C VAL A 407 -8.05 -9.17 26.53
N VAL A 408 -8.78 -9.07 27.63
CA VAL A 408 -9.16 -10.20 28.47
C VAL A 408 -10.67 -10.33 28.57
N ARG A 409 -11.12 -11.55 28.87
CA ARG A 409 -12.46 -11.81 29.39
C ARG A 409 -12.27 -12.33 30.82
N GLY A 410 -12.31 -11.44 31.80
CA GLY A 410 -11.87 -11.74 33.16
C GLY A 410 -10.35 -12.00 33.24
N LYS A 411 -9.93 -13.26 33.36
CA LYS A 411 -8.49 -13.66 33.40
C LYS A 411 -7.99 -14.32 32.12
N GLU A 412 -8.90 -14.67 31.23
CA GLU A 412 -8.61 -15.34 29.97
C GLU A 412 -8.14 -14.31 28.93
N LEU A 413 -7.01 -14.57 28.28
CA LEU A 413 -6.51 -13.73 27.19
C LEU A 413 -7.26 -14.04 25.90
N VAL A 414 -8.07 -13.10 25.43
CA VAL A 414 -8.91 -13.25 24.23
C VAL A 414 -8.35 -12.51 23.01
N GLY A 415 -7.51 -11.49 23.23
CA GLY A 415 -6.89 -10.73 22.14
C GLY A 415 -5.79 -9.78 22.59
N ILE A 416 -5.22 -9.05 21.64
CA ILE A 416 -4.26 -7.98 21.92
C ILE A 416 -4.49 -6.81 20.96
N VAL A 417 -4.41 -5.58 21.49
CA VAL A 417 -4.48 -4.35 20.71
C VAL A 417 -3.10 -3.70 20.69
N THR A 418 -2.54 -3.46 19.50
CA THR A 418 -1.28 -2.73 19.34
C THR A 418 -1.52 -1.26 18.99
N ARG A 419 -0.50 -0.39 19.12
CA ARG A 419 -0.56 0.99 18.61
C ARG A 419 -1.01 1.05 17.14
N LYS A 420 -0.62 0.07 16.33
CA LYS A 420 -1.01 0.01 14.93
C LYS A 420 -2.51 -0.24 14.77
N ASP A 421 -3.07 -1.15 15.57
CA ASP A 421 -4.50 -1.47 15.54
C ASP A 421 -5.33 -0.27 16.00
N LEU A 422 -4.87 0.40 17.06
CA LEU A 422 -5.47 1.64 17.57
C LEU A 422 -5.43 2.76 16.52
N LEU A 423 -4.28 3.02 15.91
CA LEU A 423 -4.15 4.06 14.87
C LEU A 423 -4.98 3.74 13.61
N ARG A 424 -5.05 2.46 13.22
CA ARG A 424 -5.92 2.01 12.12
C ARG A 424 -7.39 2.26 12.44
N ALA A 425 -7.80 2.01 13.67
CA ALA A 425 -9.18 2.20 14.11
C ALA A 425 -9.56 3.69 14.23
N LEU A 426 -8.63 4.54 14.71
CA LEU A 426 -8.88 5.97 14.93
C LEU A 426 -8.88 6.80 13.64
N HIS A 427 -8.07 6.42 12.66
CA HIS A 427 -7.82 7.26 11.48
C HIS A 427 -7.99 6.54 10.14
N GLY A 428 -8.52 5.31 10.17
CA GLY A 428 -8.67 4.45 8.98
C GLY A 428 -7.35 3.91 8.45
N GLY A 429 -7.44 3.01 7.45
CA GLY A 429 -6.26 2.44 6.78
C GLY A 429 -5.40 3.48 6.04
N GLU A 430 -5.95 4.66 5.75
CA GLU A 430 -5.29 5.75 5.04
C GLU A 430 -4.28 6.51 5.91
N TYR A 431 -4.51 6.66 7.21
CA TYR A 431 -3.56 7.35 8.09
C TYR A 431 -2.27 6.54 8.29
N LEU A 432 -2.35 5.21 8.36
CA LEU A 432 -1.14 4.37 8.36
C LEU A 432 -0.38 4.44 7.01
N ARG A 433 -1.04 4.83 5.91
CA ARG A 433 -0.38 5.17 4.64
C ARG A 433 0.28 6.56 4.68
N ALA A 434 -0.28 7.50 5.46
CA ALA A 434 0.26 8.86 5.62
C ALA A 434 1.43 8.96 6.62
N VAL A 435 1.49 8.08 7.63
CA VAL A 435 2.57 8.03 8.64
C VAL A 435 3.63 6.97 8.30
N ALA A 436 3.43 6.18 7.24
CA ALA A 436 4.52 5.48 6.57
C ALA A 436 5.45 6.52 5.90
N PRO A 437 6.77 6.30 5.85
CA PRO A 437 7.71 7.28 5.31
C PRO A 437 7.29 7.73 3.91
N VAL A 438 7.18 9.07 3.77
CA VAL A 438 6.74 9.87 2.62
C VAL A 438 6.80 9.12 1.28
N GLY A 439 5.62 8.95 0.66
CA GLY A 439 5.50 8.60 -0.76
C GLY A 439 4.25 7.81 -1.11
N GLY A 440 3.08 8.45 -1.05
CA GLY A 440 1.86 7.93 -1.67
C GLY A 440 1.81 8.30 -3.15
N THR A 441 1.88 7.32 -4.03
CA THR A 441 1.43 7.42 -5.44
C THR A 441 0.11 6.65 -5.58
N HIS A 442 -0.73 7.06 -6.54
CA HIS A 442 -2.07 6.53 -6.78
C HIS A 442 -2.14 4.99 -6.67
N ALA A 443 -2.89 4.49 -5.69
CA ALA A 443 -3.15 3.06 -5.53
C ALA A 443 -4.20 2.62 -6.55
N TYR A 444 -3.91 1.56 -7.31
CA TYR A 444 -4.91 0.93 -8.18
C TYR A 444 -6.14 0.52 -7.36
N THR A 445 -7.30 0.90 -7.88
CA THR A 445 -8.58 0.39 -7.40
C THR A 445 -8.74 -1.08 -7.75
N ARG A 446 -9.61 -1.77 -7.02
CA ARG A 446 -9.99 -3.16 -7.29
C ARG A 446 -10.44 -3.35 -8.74
N SER A 447 -11.25 -2.41 -9.25
CA SER A 447 -11.78 -2.45 -10.61
C SER A 447 -10.68 -2.40 -11.67
N GLU A 448 -9.67 -1.54 -11.48
CA GLU A 448 -8.53 -1.44 -12.41
C GLU A 448 -7.72 -2.73 -12.45
N ILE A 449 -7.45 -3.37 -11.30
CA ILE A 449 -6.75 -4.66 -11.28
C ILE A 449 -7.56 -5.75 -11.97
N VAL A 450 -8.87 -5.81 -11.74
CA VAL A 450 -9.76 -6.77 -12.41
C VAL A 450 -9.75 -6.54 -13.93
N GLU A 451 -9.81 -5.29 -14.38
CA GLU A 451 -9.73 -4.95 -15.80
C GLU A 451 -8.37 -5.35 -16.41
N MET A 452 -7.27 -5.10 -15.71
CA MET A 452 -5.94 -5.57 -16.13
C MET A 452 -5.89 -7.09 -16.27
N MET A 453 -6.43 -7.83 -15.30
CA MET A 453 -6.51 -9.28 -15.36
C MET A 453 -7.35 -9.75 -16.55
N GLN A 454 -8.47 -9.09 -16.83
CA GLN A 454 -9.33 -9.42 -17.96
C GLN A 454 -8.68 -9.16 -19.32
N ARG A 455 -7.89 -8.08 -19.41
CA ARG A 455 -7.22 -7.70 -20.65
C ARG A 455 -5.96 -8.52 -20.93
N GLN A 456 -5.20 -8.87 -19.89
CA GLN A 456 -3.85 -9.44 -20.04
C GLN A 456 -3.78 -10.95 -19.80
N LEU A 457 -4.65 -11.52 -18.96
CA LEU A 457 -4.63 -12.97 -18.70
C LEU A 457 -5.49 -13.71 -19.73
N PRO A 458 -5.06 -14.88 -20.23
CA PRO A 458 -5.88 -15.71 -21.11
C PRO A 458 -7.22 -16.09 -20.47
N GLY A 459 -8.28 -16.25 -21.27
CA GLY A 459 -9.63 -16.57 -20.76
C GLY A 459 -9.69 -17.85 -19.92
N GLU A 460 -8.83 -18.82 -20.21
CA GLU A 460 -8.65 -20.04 -19.40
C GLU A 460 -8.18 -19.72 -17.97
N VAL A 461 -7.20 -18.82 -17.84
CA VAL A 461 -6.64 -18.38 -16.55
C VAL A 461 -7.67 -17.56 -15.78
N GLN A 462 -8.40 -16.68 -16.44
CA GLN A 462 -9.46 -15.90 -15.80
C GLN A 462 -10.56 -16.82 -15.23
N SER A 463 -10.97 -17.83 -16.01
CA SER A 463 -11.96 -18.82 -15.58
C SER A 463 -11.47 -19.63 -14.39
N LEU A 464 -10.18 -19.96 -14.39
CA LEU A 464 -9.53 -20.66 -13.28
C LEU A 464 -9.52 -19.83 -11.99
N LEU A 465 -9.14 -18.56 -12.06
CA LEU A 465 -9.11 -17.69 -10.88
C LEU A 465 -10.52 -17.46 -10.31
N ARG A 466 -11.54 -17.35 -11.17
CA ARG A 466 -12.95 -17.31 -10.72
C ARG A 466 -13.38 -18.61 -10.05
N LEU A 467 -12.93 -19.77 -10.56
CA LEU A 467 -13.20 -21.06 -9.91
C LEU A 467 -12.47 -21.16 -8.56
N ALA A 468 -11.22 -20.73 -8.49
CA ALA A 468 -10.45 -20.65 -7.25
C ALA A 468 -11.17 -19.78 -6.20
N SER A 469 -11.72 -18.63 -6.60
CA SER A 469 -12.55 -17.79 -5.71
C SER A 469 -13.75 -18.55 -5.12
N ARG A 470 -14.51 -19.26 -5.97
CA ARG A 470 -15.68 -20.03 -5.52
C ARG A 470 -15.30 -21.16 -4.58
N VAL A 471 -14.21 -21.87 -4.85
CA VAL A 471 -13.70 -22.91 -3.95
C VAL A 471 -13.24 -22.30 -2.64
N ALA A 472 -12.55 -21.15 -2.68
CA ALA A 472 -12.09 -20.46 -1.48
C ALA A 472 -13.26 -20.02 -0.57
N GLU A 473 -14.31 -19.43 -1.16
CA GLU A 473 -15.51 -18.99 -0.43
C GLU A 473 -16.25 -20.14 0.26
N ARG A 474 -16.43 -21.28 -0.43
CA ARG A 474 -17.09 -22.46 0.14
C ARG A 474 -16.37 -23.02 1.36
N GLU A 475 -15.06 -22.90 1.38
CA GLU A 475 -14.19 -23.48 2.41
C GLU A 475 -13.74 -22.45 3.47
N GLY A 476 -14.09 -21.18 3.31
CA GLY A 476 -13.66 -20.10 4.20
C GLY A 476 -12.17 -19.75 4.10
N TYR A 477 -11.50 -20.07 3.00
CA TYR A 477 -10.09 -19.72 2.80
C TYR A 477 -9.90 -18.34 2.17
N GLN A 478 -8.83 -17.65 2.56
CA GLN A 478 -8.33 -16.49 1.83
C GLN A 478 -7.23 -16.93 0.88
N VAL A 479 -7.37 -16.57 -0.40
CA VAL A 479 -6.46 -17.00 -1.47
C VAL A 479 -5.94 -15.78 -2.21
N TYR A 480 -4.64 -15.81 -2.51
CA TYR A 480 -3.91 -14.71 -3.10
C TYR A 480 -3.12 -15.19 -4.31
N LEU A 481 -3.18 -14.45 -5.40
CA LEU A 481 -2.20 -14.53 -6.48
C LEU A 481 -0.98 -13.72 -6.05
N VAL A 482 0.23 -14.28 -6.11
CA VAL A 482 1.43 -13.65 -5.51
C VAL A 482 2.64 -13.69 -6.44
N GLY A 483 3.64 -12.86 -6.18
CA GLY A 483 4.96 -13.01 -6.80
C GLY A 483 5.07 -12.43 -8.20
N GLY A 484 5.82 -13.13 -9.06
CA GLY A 484 6.21 -12.63 -10.38
C GLY A 484 5.03 -12.33 -11.31
N VAL A 485 3.95 -13.09 -11.21
CA VAL A 485 2.74 -12.85 -12.01
C VAL A 485 2.05 -11.53 -11.66
N VAL A 486 2.07 -11.10 -10.39
CA VAL A 486 1.50 -9.80 -9.98
C VAL A 486 2.37 -8.66 -10.51
N ARG A 487 3.69 -8.78 -10.38
CA ARG A 487 4.66 -7.84 -10.94
C ARG A 487 4.46 -7.67 -12.45
N ASP A 488 4.39 -8.80 -13.16
CA ASP A 488 4.33 -8.81 -14.62
C ASP A 488 2.97 -8.29 -15.12
N LEU A 489 1.87 -8.60 -14.42
CA LEU A 489 0.55 -7.99 -14.67
C LEU A 489 0.58 -6.45 -14.59
N LEU A 490 1.25 -5.91 -13.57
CA LEU A 490 1.39 -4.46 -13.37
C LEU A 490 2.31 -3.80 -14.40
N LEU A 491 3.31 -4.53 -14.90
CA LEU A 491 4.24 -4.06 -15.91
C LEU A 491 3.76 -4.27 -17.36
N GLY A 492 2.68 -5.04 -17.57
CA GLY A 492 2.19 -5.37 -18.91
C GLY A 492 2.91 -6.55 -19.58
N TYR A 493 3.64 -7.37 -18.83
CA TYR A 493 4.34 -8.54 -19.38
C TYR A 493 3.46 -9.78 -19.30
N PRO A 494 3.44 -10.62 -20.37
CA PRO A 494 2.75 -11.90 -20.30
C PRO A 494 3.50 -12.83 -19.35
N ASN A 495 2.83 -13.23 -18.26
CA ASN A 495 3.31 -14.26 -17.34
C ASN A 495 2.15 -15.20 -16.99
N LEU A 496 2.37 -16.50 -17.19
CA LEU A 496 1.38 -17.55 -16.97
C LEU A 496 1.77 -18.50 -15.83
N ASP A 497 2.83 -18.20 -15.09
CA ASP A 497 3.25 -18.93 -13.90
C ASP A 497 2.35 -18.52 -12.72
N LEU A 498 1.29 -19.28 -12.51
CA LEU A 498 0.27 -18.98 -11.51
C LEU A 498 0.70 -19.52 -10.14
N ASP A 499 1.17 -18.59 -9.30
CA ASP A 499 1.47 -18.83 -7.89
C ASP A 499 0.29 -18.39 -7.01
N LEU A 500 -0.38 -19.36 -6.39
CA LEU A 500 -1.44 -19.13 -5.41
C LEU A 500 -0.92 -19.38 -4.00
N VAL A 501 -1.17 -18.44 -3.09
CA VAL A 501 -0.93 -18.59 -1.65
C VAL A 501 -2.25 -18.59 -0.91
N VAL A 502 -2.39 -19.55 0.01
CA VAL A 502 -3.60 -19.76 0.82
C VAL A 502 -3.27 -19.47 2.28
N GLU A 503 -4.00 -18.56 2.92
CA GLU A 503 -4.01 -18.46 4.38
C GLU A 503 -4.91 -19.57 4.94
N GLY A 504 -4.29 -20.66 5.38
CA GLY A 504 -4.97 -21.90 5.78
C GLY A 504 -4.31 -23.14 5.18
N GLU A 505 -5.05 -24.24 5.03
CA GLU A 505 -4.51 -25.50 4.50
C GLU A 505 -4.41 -25.51 2.97
N GLY A 506 -3.29 -24.98 2.43
CA GLY A 506 -3.07 -24.83 0.99
C GLY A 506 -3.07 -26.15 0.21
N ILE A 507 -2.59 -27.25 0.81
CA ILE A 507 -2.63 -28.58 0.17
C ILE A 507 -4.06 -29.07 0.01
N GLU A 508 -4.91 -28.82 0.99
CA GLU A 508 -6.31 -29.23 0.94
C GLU A 508 -7.08 -28.40 -0.09
N PHE A 509 -6.87 -27.08 -0.08
CA PHE A 509 -7.41 -26.19 -1.11
C PHE A 509 -7.01 -26.66 -2.52
N ALA A 510 -5.73 -26.99 -2.75
CA ALA A 510 -5.25 -27.47 -4.03
C ALA A 510 -5.94 -28.77 -4.49
N ARG A 511 -6.20 -29.71 -3.56
CA ARG A 511 -6.94 -30.96 -3.84
C ARG A 511 -8.40 -30.71 -4.21
N ARG A 512 -9.05 -29.74 -3.57
CA ARG A 512 -10.44 -29.36 -3.87
C ARG A 512 -10.52 -28.67 -5.22
N LEU A 513 -9.64 -27.70 -5.47
CA LEU A 513 -9.55 -26.99 -6.75
C LEU A 513 -9.22 -27.94 -7.91
N ALA A 514 -8.30 -28.90 -7.72
CA ALA A 514 -7.96 -29.89 -8.75
C ALA A 514 -9.13 -30.81 -9.11
N ARG A 515 -10.01 -31.16 -8.15
CA ARG A 515 -11.21 -31.97 -8.41
C ARG A 515 -12.19 -31.24 -9.33
N GLU A 516 -12.46 -29.97 -9.06
CA GLU A 516 -13.32 -29.12 -9.90
C GLU A 516 -12.72 -28.92 -11.30
N LEU A 517 -11.39 -28.81 -11.39
CA LEU A 517 -10.65 -28.67 -12.65
C LEU A 517 -10.44 -29.99 -13.41
N LYS A 518 -10.86 -31.14 -12.85
CA LYS A 518 -10.55 -32.49 -13.36
C LYS A 518 -9.04 -32.68 -13.62
N ALA A 519 -8.22 -32.10 -12.75
CA ALA A 519 -6.77 -32.03 -12.86
C ALA A 519 -6.07 -32.99 -11.89
N ARG A 520 -4.79 -33.28 -12.12
CA ARG A 520 -3.96 -34.06 -11.20
C ARG A 520 -3.27 -33.13 -10.21
N VAL A 521 -3.04 -33.59 -8.98
CA VAL A 521 -2.32 -32.81 -7.96
C VAL A 521 -1.14 -33.60 -7.41
N ARG A 522 0.02 -32.94 -7.27
CA ARG A 522 1.21 -33.48 -6.58
C ARG A 522 1.46 -32.66 -5.34
N THR A 523 1.57 -33.30 -4.18
CA THR A 523 1.65 -32.60 -2.89
C THR A 523 3.02 -32.81 -2.24
N HIS A 524 3.61 -31.74 -1.69
CA HIS A 524 4.85 -31.76 -0.93
C HIS A 524 4.58 -31.31 0.51
N ARG A 525 4.15 -32.26 1.36
CA ARG A 525 3.73 -31.98 2.75
C ARG A 525 4.77 -31.25 3.58
N LYS A 526 6.05 -31.61 3.46
CA LYS A 526 7.16 -30.99 4.21
C LYS A 526 7.25 -29.48 4.02
N PHE A 527 6.80 -28.97 2.87
CA PHE A 527 6.88 -27.56 2.52
C PHE A 527 5.49 -26.88 2.48
N GLY A 528 4.41 -27.61 2.77
CA GLY A 528 3.05 -27.06 2.68
C GLY A 528 2.65 -26.63 1.26
N THR A 529 3.25 -27.23 0.22
CA THR A 529 2.99 -26.87 -1.19
C THR A 529 2.34 -28.01 -1.98
N ALA A 530 1.62 -27.64 -3.04
CA ALA A 530 1.01 -28.55 -3.98
C ALA A 530 1.09 -27.97 -5.39
N VAL A 531 1.29 -28.84 -6.39
CA VAL A 531 1.32 -28.48 -7.80
C VAL A 531 0.12 -29.13 -8.49
N ILE A 532 -0.76 -28.31 -9.08
CA ILE A 532 -1.89 -28.78 -9.89
C ILE A 532 -1.41 -28.84 -11.34
N LEU A 533 -1.58 -30.00 -11.96
CA LEU A 533 -1.25 -30.28 -13.36
C LEU A 533 -2.56 -30.36 -14.16
N LEU A 534 -2.82 -29.32 -14.95
CA LEU A 534 -3.99 -29.24 -15.81
C LEU A 534 -3.88 -30.23 -16.99
N PRO A 535 -5.00 -30.69 -17.56
CA PRO A 535 -5.01 -31.52 -18.77
C PRO A 535 -4.31 -30.85 -19.97
N THR A 536 -4.29 -29.51 -20.00
CA THR A 536 -3.58 -28.71 -21.01
C THR A 536 -2.05 -28.73 -20.86
N GLY A 537 -1.52 -29.38 -19.81
CA GLY A 537 -0.09 -29.40 -19.48
C GLY A 537 0.38 -28.22 -18.62
N ARG A 538 -0.47 -27.20 -18.40
CA ARG A 538 -0.14 -26.04 -17.56
C ARG A 538 -0.11 -26.40 -16.07
N ARG A 539 0.80 -25.75 -15.34
CA ARG A 539 1.04 -25.96 -13.90
C ARG A 539 0.51 -24.77 -13.10
N ILE A 540 0.02 -25.06 -11.91
CA ILE A 540 -0.40 -24.06 -10.92
C ILE A 540 0.25 -24.45 -9.61
N ASP A 541 1.03 -23.56 -9.06
CA ASP A 541 1.70 -23.76 -7.79
C ASP A 541 0.83 -23.17 -6.68
N VAL A 542 0.51 -24.00 -5.69
CA VAL A 542 -0.30 -23.63 -4.54
C VAL A 542 0.55 -23.83 -3.29
N ALA A 543 0.70 -22.77 -2.51
CA ALA A 543 1.43 -22.80 -1.26
C ALA A 543 0.54 -22.38 -0.09
N THR A 544 0.78 -23.01 1.06
CA THR A 544 0.29 -22.49 2.34
C THR A 544 1.11 -21.27 2.72
N ALA A 545 0.44 -20.17 3.10
CA ALA A 545 1.11 -18.97 3.61
C ALA A 545 1.99 -19.36 4.80
N ARG A 546 3.28 -19.03 4.70
CA ARG A 546 4.27 -19.50 5.66
C ARG A 546 5.36 -18.48 5.98
N THR A 547 5.90 -18.57 7.18
CA THR A 547 7.16 -17.93 7.57
C THR A 547 8.31 -18.92 7.31
N GLU A 548 9.45 -18.42 6.83
CA GLU A 548 10.67 -19.21 6.59
C GLU A 548 11.76 -18.84 7.60
N PHE A 549 12.46 -19.83 8.14
CA PHE A 549 13.57 -19.64 9.08
C PHE A 549 14.84 -20.31 8.57
N TYR A 550 15.95 -19.56 8.58
CA TYR A 550 17.27 -20.06 8.18
C TYR A 550 18.11 -20.29 9.45
N GLU A 551 18.49 -21.53 9.75
CA GLU A 551 19.31 -21.84 10.94
C GLU A 551 20.73 -21.27 10.84
N GLN A 552 21.26 -21.17 9.63
CA GLN A 552 22.56 -20.59 9.30
C GLN A 552 22.49 -19.87 7.94
N PRO A 553 23.35 -18.86 7.69
CA PRO A 553 23.46 -18.23 6.38
C PRO A 553 23.59 -19.27 5.26
N ALA A 554 22.86 -19.09 4.15
CA ALA A 554 22.82 -19.99 2.98
C ALA A 554 22.20 -21.40 3.18
N ALA A 555 21.64 -21.72 4.35
CA ALA A 555 20.92 -22.99 4.59
C ALA A 555 19.53 -23.04 3.92
N LEU A 556 18.89 -24.21 3.91
CA LEU A 556 17.49 -24.35 3.50
C LEU A 556 16.55 -23.93 4.66
N PRO A 557 15.41 -23.27 4.38
CA PRO A 557 14.54 -22.80 5.44
C PRO A 557 13.63 -23.89 6.05
N THR A 558 13.27 -23.72 7.32
CA THR A 558 12.12 -24.40 7.97
C THR A 558 10.85 -23.55 7.85
N VAL A 559 9.66 -24.17 7.84
CA VAL A 559 8.39 -23.50 7.49
C VAL A 559 7.33 -23.61 8.60
N GLU A 560 6.63 -22.50 8.89
CA GLU A 560 5.46 -22.44 9.80
C GLU A 560 4.29 -21.70 9.15
N VAL A 561 3.04 -22.12 9.42
CA VAL A 561 1.83 -21.46 8.89
C VAL A 561 1.72 -20.01 9.39
N SER A 562 1.41 -19.08 8.49
CA SER A 562 1.46 -17.64 8.76
C SER A 562 0.43 -16.84 7.97
N SER A 563 0.40 -15.53 8.19
CA SER A 563 -0.35 -14.58 7.34
C SER A 563 0.32 -14.34 5.99
N ILE A 564 -0.43 -13.83 5.01
CA ILE A 564 0.04 -13.40 3.69
C ILE A 564 1.12 -12.33 3.81
N ARG A 565 1.00 -11.42 4.78
CA ARG A 565 2.02 -10.40 5.03
C ARG A 565 3.38 -11.01 5.40
N GLN A 566 3.38 -12.07 6.20
CA GLN A 566 4.61 -12.78 6.60
C GLN A 566 5.15 -13.61 5.43
N ASP A 567 4.30 -14.25 4.63
CA ASP A 567 4.71 -14.94 3.40
C ASP A 567 5.35 -13.99 2.38
N LEU A 568 4.81 -12.78 2.24
CA LEU A 568 5.40 -11.77 1.37
C LEU A 568 6.73 -11.23 1.93
N TYR A 569 6.91 -11.16 3.26
CA TYR A 569 8.12 -10.62 3.88
C TYR A 569 9.38 -11.48 3.67
N ARG A 570 9.22 -12.80 3.54
CA ARG A 570 10.35 -13.73 3.29
C ARG A 570 10.84 -13.74 1.83
N ARG A 571 10.16 -13.01 0.93
CA ARG A 571 10.51 -12.97 -0.50
C ARG A 571 11.78 -12.15 -0.75
N ASP A 572 12.26 -12.23 -1.98
CA ASP A 572 13.52 -11.63 -2.39
C ASP A 572 13.48 -10.10 -2.48
N PHE A 573 12.50 -9.56 -3.22
CA PHE A 573 12.40 -8.13 -3.54
C PHE A 573 10.99 -7.60 -3.39
N THR A 574 10.87 -6.30 -3.11
CA THR A 574 9.61 -5.57 -2.98
C THR A 574 8.70 -5.75 -4.20
N ILE A 575 9.27 -5.69 -5.40
CA ILE A 575 8.56 -5.88 -6.67
C ILE A 575 7.97 -7.29 -6.83
N ASN A 576 8.48 -8.28 -6.10
CA ASN A 576 7.97 -9.66 -6.06
C ASN A 576 7.18 -9.95 -4.77
N ALA A 577 7.05 -8.98 -3.87
CA ALA A 577 6.42 -9.10 -2.56
C ALA A 577 5.06 -8.40 -2.51
N MET A 578 4.30 -8.53 -3.60
CA MET A 578 2.92 -8.06 -3.73
C MET A 578 1.98 -9.24 -3.94
N ALA A 579 0.72 -9.04 -3.59
CA ALA A 579 -0.33 -10.02 -3.74
C ALA A 579 -1.61 -9.39 -4.30
N VAL A 580 -2.39 -10.14 -5.06
CA VAL A 580 -3.75 -9.79 -5.45
C VAL A 580 -4.70 -10.81 -4.82
N ALA A 581 -5.68 -10.36 -4.05
CA ALA A 581 -6.69 -11.24 -3.48
C ALA A 581 -7.54 -11.87 -4.61
N VAL A 582 -7.78 -13.18 -4.53
CA VAL A 582 -8.56 -13.93 -5.53
C VAL A 582 -9.76 -14.66 -4.90
N SER A 583 -10.16 -14.28 -3.69
CA SER A 583 -11.29 -14.87 -2.96
C SER A 583 -12.27 -13.80 -2.44
N GLY A 584 -13.57 -14.11 -2.49
CA GLY A 584 -14.62 -13.35 -1.82
C GLY A 584 -14.82 -11.92 -2.31
N GLU A 585 -15.36 -11.08 -1.43
CA GLU A 585 -15.57 -9.65 -1.68
C GLU A 585 -14.29 -8.86 -1.94
N ARG A 586 -13.12 -9.47 -1.70
CA ARG A 586 -11.80 -8.86 -1.90
C ARG A 586 -11.19 -9.16 -3.27
N PHE A 587 -11.84 -9.95 -4.13
CA PHE A 587 -11.30 -10.37 -5.43
C PHE A 587 -10.80 -9.18 -6.28
N GLY A 588 -9.49 -9.09 -6.56
CA GLY A 588 -8.88 -7.98 -7.29
C GLY A 588 -8.27 -6.88 -6.40
N GLU A 589 -8.32 -7.02 -5.08
CA GLU A 589 -7.61 -6.10 -4.17
C GLU A 589 -6.09 -6.34 -4.24
N LEU A 590 -5.31 -5.29 -4.52
CA LEU A 590 -3.85 -5.33 -4.49
C LEU A 590 -3.32 -5.05 -3.08
N LEU A 591 -2.50 -5.96 -2.56
CA LEU A 591 -1.81 -5.88 -1.28
C LEU A 591 -0.32 -5.62 -1.53
N ASP A 592 0.14 -4.42 -1.17
CA ASP A 592 1.54 -4.01 -1.19
C ASP A 592 1.95 -3.45 0.19
N TYR A 593 2.55 -4.30 1.02
CA TYR A 593 3.00 -3.92 2.36
C TYR A 593 4.39 -3.28 2.37
N PHE A 594 5.16 -3.42 1.29
CA PHE A 594 6.59 -3.14 1.28
C PHE A 594 6.99 -2.06 0.27
N GLY A 595 6.04 -1.51 -0.49
CA GLY A 595 6.25 -0.45 -1.48
C GLY A 595 6.76 -0.97 -2.82
N GLY A 596 6.37 -2.19 -3.20
CA GLY A 596 6.69 -2.79 -4.50
C GLY A 596 6.15 -1.96 -5.67
N LEU A 597 4.96 -1.38 -5.55
CA LEU A 597 4.37 -0.56 -6.62
C LEU A 597 5.20 0.69 -6.90
N ARG A 598 5.68 1.35 -5.82
CA ARG A 598 6.56 2.52 -5.93
C ARG A 598 7.90 2.14 -6.57
N ASP A 599 8.44 0.99 -6.21
CA ASP A 599 9.71 0.52 -6.75
C ASP A 599 9.56 0.12 -8.23
N LEU A 600 8.42 -0.43 -8.65
CA LEU A 600 8.09 -0.61 -10.07
C LEU A 600 8.08 0.73 -10.83
N GLN A 601 7.39 1.74 -10.30
CA GLN A 601 7.32 3.08 -10.91
C GLN A 601 8.71 3.73 -11.01
N ARG A 602 9.56 3.54 -10.00
CA ARG A 602 10.93 4.05 -9.96
C ARG A 602 11.93 3.17 -10.72
N ARG A 603 11.50 2.02 -11.26
CA ARG A 603 12.36 1.02 -11.91
C ARG A 603 13.49 0.55 -11.00
N GLN A 604 13.15 0.21 -9.76
CA GLN A 604 14.08 -0.19 -8.71
C GLN A 604 13.91 -1.65 -8.27
N VAL A 605 15.02 -2.35 -8.06
CA VAL A 605 15.07 -3.64 -7.37
C VAL A 605 15.54 -3.40 -5.93
N ARG A 606 14.65 -3.64 -4.96
CA ARG A 606 14.92 -3.39 -3.53
C ARG A 606 14.61 -4.63 -2.69
N VAL A 607 15.52 -4.98 -1.78
CA VAL A 607 15.33 -6.08 -0.81
C VAL A 607 14.38 -5.69 0.32
N LEU A 608 13.76 -6.69 0.96
CA LEU A 608 12.79 -6.48 2.04
C LEU A 608 13.43 -6.19 3.42
N HIS A 609 14.68 -6.62 3.64
CA HIS A 609 15.42 -6.41 4.88
C HIS A 609 16.93 -6.48 4.64
N ASN A 610 17.71 -5.93 5.59
CA ASN A 610 19.17 -5.78 5.45
C ASN A 610 19.94 -7.10 5.37
N LEU A 611 19.38 -8.19 5.91
CA LEU A 611 20.00 -9.51 5.92
C LEU A 611 19.63 -10.36 4.70
N SER A 612 18.87 -9.83 3.74
CA SER A 612 18.33 -10.60 2.60
C SER A 612 19.41 -11.38 1.82
N PHE A 613 20.55 -10.75 1.51
CA PHE A 613 21.66 -11.42 0.82
C PHE A 613 22.53 -12.29 1.73
N VAL A 614 22.44 -12.12 3.05
CA VAL A 614 23.15 -12.96 4.03
C VAL A 614 22.39 -14.27 4.21
N GLU A 615 21.06 -14.19 4.33
CA GLU A 615 20.18 -15.36 4.41
C GLU A 615 20.22 -16.16 3.11
N ASP A 616 20.09 -15.49 1.97
CA ASP A 616 20.11 -16.13 0.66
C ASP A 616 20.95 -15.37 -0.38
N PRO A 617 22.25 -15.70 -0.50
CA PRO A 617 23.14 -15.02 -1.45
C PRO A 617 22.77 -15.24 -2.92
N THR A 618 21.94 -16.24 -3.25
CA THR A 618 21.47 -16.44 -4.64
C THR A 618 20.63 -15.27 -5.14
N ARG A 619 20.05 -14.49 -4.22
CA ARG A 619 19.32 -13.26 -4.52
C ARG A 619 20.18 -12.23 -5.25
N ILE A 620 21.51 -12.26 -5.14
CA ILE A 620 22.36 -11.34 -5.92
C ILE A 620 22.21 -11.63 -7.42
N PHE A 621 22.27 -12.90 -7.83
CA PHE A 621 22.08 -13.31 -9.23
C PHE A 621 20.66 -12.97 -9.71
N ARG A 622 19.66 -13.20 -8.87
CA ARG A 622 18.26 -12.81 -9.16
C ARG A 622 18.10 -11.30 -9.33
N ALA A 623 18.71 -10.51 -8.46
CA ALA A 623 18.67 -9.05 -8.52
C ALA A 623 19.26 -8.55 -9.85
N VAL A 624 20.43 -9.08 -10.24
CA VAL A 624 21.05 -8.76 -11.53
C VAL A 624 20.17 -9.19 -12.69
N ARG A 625 19.59 -10.40 -12.65
CA ARG A 625 18.67 -10.87 -13.68
C ARG A 625 17.47 -9.92 -13.85
N PHE A 626 16.83 -9.53 -12.76
CA PHE A 626 15.69 -8.60 -12.80
C PHE A 626 16.11 -7.19 -13.23
N GLU A 627 17.28 -6.72 -12.81
CA GLU A 627 17.87 -5.45 -13.24
C GLU A 627 17.98 -5.41 -14.78
N GLN A 628 18.52 -6.46 -15.39
CA GLN A 628 18.68 -6.54 -16.85
C GLN A 628 17.36 -6.78 -17.58
N ARG A 629 16.54 -7.74 -17.11
CA ARG A 629 15.28 -8.13 -17.75
C ARG A 629 14.30 -6.97 -17.88
N TYR A 630 14.17 -6.15 -16.83
CA TYR A 630 13.20 -5.06 -16.79
C TYR A 630 13.81 -3.68 -17.07
N GLY A 631 15.12 -3.59 -17.27
CA GLY A 631 15.83 -2.32 -17.40
C GLY A 631 15.73 -1.47 -16.12
N PHE A 632 15.77 -2.15 -14.96
CA PHE A 632 15.72 -1.54 -13.64
C PHE A 632 17.13 -1.24 -13.14
N ARG A 633 17.23 -0.69 -11.92
CA ARG A 633 18.48 -0.60 -11.16
C ARG A 633 18.29 -1.09 -9.73
N MET A 634 19.31 -1.69 -9.15
CA MET A 634 19.30 -1.93 -7.70
C MET A 634 19.18 -0.60 -6.95
N GLU A 635 18.34 -0.56 -5.91
CA GLU A 635 18.29 0.59 -5.02
C GLU A 635 19.64 0.74 -4.28
N ARG A 636 20.04 1.97 -3.94
CA ARG A 636 21.40 2.28 -3.44
C ARG A 636 21.81 1.42 -2.25
N GLN A 637 20.95 1.29 -1.24
CA GLN A 637 21.22 0.45 -0.08
C GLN A 637 21.25 -1.04 -0.46
N THR A 638 20.36 -1.48 -1.35
CA THR A 638 20.35 -2.85 -1.87
C THR A 638 21.66 -3.20 -2.58
N GLU A 639 22.18 -2.32 -3.44
CA GLU A 639 23.48 -2.52 -4.09
C GLU A 639 24.62 -2.58 -3.05
N MET A 640 24.63 -1.68 -2.06
CA MET A 640 25.61 -1.69 -0.97
C MET A 640 25.60 -3.04 -0.22
N LEU A 641 24.41 -3.55 0.10
CA LEU A 641 24.26 -4.83 0.80
C LEU A 641 24.75 -6.01 -0.06
N ALA A 642 24.48 -5.99 -1.37
CA ALA A 642 24.99 -7.01 -2.29
C ALA A 642 26.53 -7.01 -2.34
N ARG A 643 27.16 -5.83 -2.47
CA ARG A 643 28.62 -5.67 -2.45
C ARG A 643 29.23 -6.19 -1.16
N ARG A 644 28.65 -5.81 -0.01
CA ARG A 644 29.11 -6.31 1.30
C ARG A 644 29.00 -7.82 1.43
N ALA A 645 27.91 -8.43 0.96
CA ALA A 645 27.75 -9.88 1.00
C ALA A 645 28.80 -10.61 0.15
N VAL A 646 29.20 -10.02 -0.97
CA VAL A 646 30.32 -10.51 -1.81
C VAL A 646 31.65 -10.33 -1.10
N GLU A 647 31.93 -9.16 -0.51
CA GLU A 647 33.16 -8.86 0.24
C GLU A 647 33.35 -9.77 1.45
N MET A 648 32.26 -10.14 2.14
CA MET A 648 32.26 -11.06 3.27
C MET A 648 32.38 -12.54 2.86
N GLU A 649 32.61 -12.82 1.57
CA GLU A 649 32.73 -14.17 0.98
C GLU A 649 31.52 -15.08 1.25
N ILE A 650 30.35 -14.52 1.54
CA ILE A 650 29.14 -15.29 1.84
C ILE A 650 28.65 -16.03 0.59
N VAL A 651 28.81 -15.40 -0.58
CA VAL A 651 28.47 -16.01 -1.89
C VAL A 651 29.29 -17.29 -2.14
N GLY A 652 30.55 -17.34 -1.70
CA GLY A 652 31.41 -18.53 -1.82
C GLY A 652 30.96 -19.71 -0.95
N ARG A 653 30.05 -19.49 0.01
CA ARG A 653 29.48 -20.55 0.86
C ARG A 653 28.24 -21.22 0.25
N LEU A 654 27.73 -20.72 -0.87
CA LEU A 654 26.60 -21.32 -1.56
C LEU A 654 26.93 -22.71 -2.10
N THR A 655 25.95 -23.61 -2.08
CA THR A 655 26.07 -24.85 -2.84
C THR A 655 26.05 -24.54 -4.34
N ASN A 656 27.03 -25.06 -5.08
CA ASN A 656 27.17 -24.86 -6.53
C ASN A 656 25.89 -25.20 -7.35
N ALA A 657 25.04 -26.11 -6.86
CA ALA A 657 23.78 -26.44 -7.53
C ALA A 657 22.79 -25.27 -7.57
N ARG A 658 22.69 -24.47 -6.49
CA ARG A 658 21.80 -23.30 -6.45
C ARG A 658 22.31 -22.17 -7.33
N VAL A 659 23.63 -21.95 -7.34
CA VAL A 659 24.29 -20.99 -8.24
C VAL A 659 24.05 -21.38 -9.70
N ARG A 660 24.22 -22.66 -10.04
CA ARG A 660 23.93 -23.18 -11.38
C ARG A 660 22.51 -22.86 -11.83
N ASP A 661 21.51 -23.07 -10.97
CA ASP A 661 20.11 -22.88 -11.35
C ASP A 661 19.80 -21.40 -11.62
N GLU A 662 20.32 -20.47 -10.81
CA GLU A 662 20.21 -19.03 -11.09
C GLU A 662 20.98 -18.59 -12.34
N LEU A 663 22.15 -19.18 -12.63
CA LEU A 663 22.88 -18.91 -13.87
C LEU A 663 22.14 -19.43 -15.08
N LYS A 664 21.51 -20.61 -15.00
CA LYS A 664 20.66 -21.12 -16.07
C LYS A 664 19.50 -20.16 -16.35
N ASP A 665 18.86 -19.64 -15.32
CA ASP A 665 17.80 -18.64 -15.48
C ASP A 665 18.34 -17.37 -16.17
N ILE A 666 19.55 -16.89 -15.81
CA ILE A 666 20.20 -15.77 -16.50
C ILE A 666 20.47 -16.10 -17.97
N PHE A 667 21.01 -17.29 -18.27
CA PHE A 667 21.38 -17.69 -19.63
C PHE A 667 20.18 -18.00 -20.54
N LEU A 668 19.00 -18.22 -19.96
CA LEU A 668 17.74 -18.37 -20.68
C LEU A 668 17.08 -17.02 -21.01
N GLU A 669 17.52 -15.91 -20.40
CA GLU A 669 17.04 -14.58 -20.81
C GLU A 669 17.48 -14.26 -22.25
N PRO A 670 16.68 -13.51 -23.03
CA PRO A 670 17.02 -13.14 -24.40
C PRO A 670 18.39 -12.45 -24.52
N LEU A 671 19.17 -12.81 -25.53
CA LEU A 671 20.40 -12.07 -25.86
C LEU A 671 20.05 -10.61 -26.23
N PRO A 672 20.82 -9.61 -25.77
CA PRO A 672 22.14 -9.72 -25.12
C PRO A 672 22.10 -9.67 -23.58
N LEU A 673 20.94 -9.89 -22.93
CA LEU A 673 20.79 -9.76 -21.47
C LEU A 673 21.75 -10.65 -20.65
N PRO A 674 22.03 -11.91 -21.02
CA PRO A 674 23.02 -12.72 -20.33
C PRO A 674 24.41 -12.05 -20.25
N LEU A 675 24.88 -11.40 -21.32
CA LEU A 675 26.17 -10.68 -21.31
C LEU A 675 26.14 -9.51 -20.33
N LYS A 676 25.07 -8.69 -20.37
CA LYS A 676 24.91 -7.56 -19.46
C LYS A 676 24.83 -8.01 -18.00
N ALA A 677 24.23 -9.17 -17.74
CA ALA A 677 24.18 -9.74 -16.41
C ALA A 677 25.58 -10.17 -15.93
N LEU A 678 26.41 -10.77 -16.79
CA LEU A 678 27.80 -11.10 -16.47
C LEU A 678 28.65 -9.85 -16.20
N GLU A 679 28.51 -8.80 -17.01
CA GLU A 679 29.17 -7.50 -16.79
C GLU A 679 28.75 -6.90 -15.44
N ARG A 680 27.46 -6.96 -15.12
CA ARG A 680 26.96 -6.47 -13.84
C ARG A 680 27.43 -7.30 -12.64
N LEU A 681 27.55 -8.62 -12.80
CA LEU A 681 28.14 -9.49 -11.77
C LEU A 681 29.64 -9.20 -11.58
N GLU A 682 30.35 -8.82 -12.64
CA GLU A 682 31.75 -8.38 -12.56
C GLU A 682 31.85 -7.05 -11.79
N GLU A 683 31.00 -6.07 -12.10
CA GLU A 683 30.94 -4.78 -11.39
C GLU A 683 30.66 -4.95 -9.88
N LEU A 684 29.83 -5.93 -9.50
CA LEU A 684 29.53 -6.25 -8.10
C LEU A 684 30.62 -7.10 -7.43
N GLY A 685 31.61 -7.58 -8.18
CA GLY A 685 32.65 -8.49 -7.70
C GLY A 685 32.18 -9.92 -7.48
N ALA A 686 30.98 -10.27 -7.93
CA ALA A 686 30.37 -11.59 -7.79
C ALA A 686 30.83 -12.57 -8.89
N LEU A 687 31.25 -12.09 -10.07
CA LEU A 687 31.65 -12.96 -11.19
C LEU A 687 32.79 -13.92 -10.82
N ARG A 688 33.83 -13.41 -10.14
CA ARG A 688 34.99 -14.18 -9.65
C ARG A 688 34.62 -15.31 -8.67
N THR A 689 33.43 -15.25 -8.06
CA THR A 689 32.95 -16.32 -7.18
C THR A 689 32.51 -17.56 -7.94
N LEU A 690 32.23 -17.43 -9.25
CA LEU A 690 31.88 -18.54 -10.13
C LEU A 690 33.12 -19.33 -10.57
N HIS A 691 34.22 -18.63 -10.84
CA HIS A 691 35.54 -19.18 -11.13
C HIS A 691 36.59 -18.07 -10.99
N PRO A 692 37.77 -18.32 -10.37
CA PRO A 692 38.79 -17.29 -10.13
C PRO A 692 39.29 -16.59 -11.38
N ASP A 693 39.48 -17.33 -12.48
CA ASP A 693 40.00 -16.80 -13.74
C ASP A 693 38.91 -16.22 -14.69
N LEU A 694 37.66 -16.16 -14.25
CA LEU A 694 36.56 -15.67 -15.08
C LEU A 694 36.46 -14.15 -15.03
N SER A 695 36.57 -13.52 -16.20
CA SER A 695 36.42 -12.06 -16.39
C SER A 695 35.73 -11.76 -17.73
N VAL A 696 35.10 -10.59 -17.86
CA VAL A 696 34.41 -10.23 -19.11
C VAL A 696 35.40 -9.66 -20.13
N THR A 697 35.93 -10.55 -20.98
CA THR A 697 36.91 -10.18 -22.00
C THR A 697 36.26 -9.61 -23.28
N GLY A 698 37.07 -8.95 -24.12
CA GLY A 698 36.64 -8.56 -25.46
C GLY A 698 36.30 -9.76 -26.37
N ALA A 699 36.95 -10.92 -26.16
CA ALA A 699 36.64 -12.14 -26.90
C ALA A 699 35.27 -12.72 -26.50
N MET A 700 34.97 -12.72 -25.19
CA MET A 700 33.64 -13.08 -24.67
C MET A 700 32.56 -12.20 -25.27
N ARG A 701 32.70 -10.87 -25.22
CA ARG A 701 31.74 -9.93 -25.82
C ARG A 701 31.46 -10.24 -27.29
N ARG A 702 32.52 -10.50 -28.09
CA ARG A 702 32.37 -10.89 -29.51
C ARG A 702 31.58 -12.18 -29.69
N ARG A 703 31.83 -13.22 -28.87
CA ARG A 703 31.07 -14.49 -28.95
C ARG A 703 29.59 -14.30 -28.64
N PHE A 704 29.26 -13.50 -27.60
CA PHE A 704 27.86 -13.17 -27.28
C PHE A 704 27.18 -12.38 -28.41
N GLN A 705 27.87 -11.42 -29.04
CA GLN A 705 27.35 -10.70 -30.22
C GLN A 705 27.09 -11.62 -31.41
N LEU A 706 27.99 -12.59 -31.66
CA LEU A 706 27.81 -13.58 -32.71
C LEU A 706 26.62 -14.51 -32.41
N LEU A 707 26.45 -14.94 -31.16
CA LEU A 707 25.29 -15.71 -30.72
C LEU A 707 23.99 -14.93 -30.91
N GLU A 708 23.95 -13.65 -30.51
CA GLU A 708 22.78 -12.79 -30.69
C GLU A 708 22.39 -12.70 -32.16
N LYS A 709 23.38 -12.53 -33.04
CA LYS A 709 23.16 -12.36 -34.48
C LYS A 709 22.74 -13.65 -35.20
N HIS A 710 23.19 -14.82 -34.75
CA HIS A 710 23.15 -16.04 -35.56
C HIS A 710 22.45 -17.24 -34.92
N SER A 711 22.32 -17.30 -33.60
CA SER A 711 21.77 -18.49 -32.91
C SER A 711 20.29 -18.75 -33.22
N GLY A 712 19.47 -17.71 -33.44
CA GLY A 712 18.06 -17.86 -33.79
C GLY A 712 17.87 -18.67 -35.07
N LYS A 713 18.55 -18.26 -36.16
CA LYS A 713 18.54 -18.99 -37.44
C LYS A 713 19.11 -20.40 -37.30
N ALA A 714 20.14 -20.59 -36.47
CA ALA A 714 20.70 -21.91 -36.22
C ALA A 714 19.67 -22.85 -35.58
N TRP A 715 18.98 -22.39 -34.53
CA TRP A 715 17.94 -23.18 -33.87
C TRP A 715 16.76 -23.53 -34.78
N GLU A 716 16.36 -22.60 -35.65
CA GLU A 716 15.34 -22.86 -36.68
C GLU A 716 15.75 -24.00 -37.62
N MET A 717 16.99 -24.02 -38.09
CA MET A 717 17.49 -25.05 -39.00
C MET A 717 17.76 -26.40 -38.31
N VAL A 718 18.19 -26.37 -37.05
CA VAL A 718 18.41 -27.59 -36.26
C VAL A 718 17.08 -28.30 -35.95
N GLY A 719 15.96 -27.57 -35.91
CA GLY A 719 14.61 -28.14 -35.83
C GLY A 719 14.25 -28.79 -34.49
N THR A 720 15.02 -28.54 -33.44
CA THR A 720 14.73 -28.99 -32.06
C THR A 720 14.76 -27.81 -31.09
N GLU A 721 14.01 -27.91 -29.99
CA GLU A 721 14.01 -26.88 -28.95
C GLU A 721 15.37 -26.78 -28.24
N GLY A 722 16.10 -27.90 -28.10
CA GLY A 722 17.44 -28.02 -27.54
C GLY A 722 17.66 -27.35 -26.17
N ARG A 723 18.88 -27.42 -25.63
CA ARG A 723 19.25 -26.69 -24.40
C ARG A 723 19.90 -25.36 -24.72
N ARG A 724 19.08 -24.35 -24.97
CA ARG A 724 19.50 -23.00 -25.41
C ARG A 724 20.50 -22.29 -24.50
N TRP A 725 20.54 -22.63 -23.22
CA TRP A 725 21.50 -22.06 -22.26
C TRP A 725 22.94 -22.60 -22.45
N ILE A 726 23.14 -23.75 -23.10
CA ILE A 726 24.47 -24.38 -23.24
C ILE A 726 25.40 -23.56 -24.16
N PRO A 727 24.99 -23.11 -25.37
CA PRO A 727 25.83 -22.22 -26.18
C PRO A 727 26.20 -20.91 -25.47
N VAL A 728 25.30 -20.39 -24.64
CA VAL A 728 25.52 -19.17 -23.85
C VAL A 728 26.54 -19.41 -22.73
N ALA A 729 26.41 -20.53 -22.01
CA ALA A 729 27.40 -20.96 -21.02
C ALA A 729 28.78 -21.22 -21.66
N ALA A 730 28.81 -21.80 -22.87
CA ALA A 730 30.06 -22.00 -23.62
C ALA A 730 30.75 -20.68 -23.94
N ALA A 731 29.99 -19.65 -24.35
CA ALA A 731 30.55 -18.33 -24.64
C ALA A 731 31.22 -17.68 -23.41
N MET A 732 30.65 -17.89 -22.22
CA MET A 732 31.22 -17.46 -20.93
C MET A 732 32.50 -18.24 -20.59
N LEU A 733 32.50 -19.56 -20.77
CA LEU A 733 33.61 -20.42 -20.32
C LEU A 733 34.77 -20.51 -21.31
N ALA A 734 34.58 -20.09 -22.57
CA ALA A 734 35.55 -20.31 -23.65
C ALA A 734 36.91 -19.61 -23.50
N ASP A 735 37.05 -18.61 -22.62
CA ASP A 735 38.35 -17.99 -22.33
C ASP A 735 39.09 -18.65 -21.16
N LEU A 736 38.47 -19.62 -20.48
CA LEU A 736 39.14 -20.35 -19.41
C LEU A 736 40.23 -21.28 -19.97
N PRO A 737 41.27 -21.58 -19.16
CA PRO A 737 42.30 -22.54 -19.57
C PRO A 737 41.70 -23.90 -19.98
N PRO A 738 42.34 -24.63 -20.92
CA PRO A 738 41.88 -25.94 -21.35
C PRO A 738 41.62 -26.89 -20.16
N GLY A 739 40.44 -27.52 -20.15
CA GLY A 739 40.00 -28.41 -19.08
C GLY A 739 39.32 -27.74 -17.88
N GLU A 740 39.49 -26.43 -17.65
CA GLU A 740 38.81 -25.73 -16.55
C GLU A 740 37.29 -25.65 -16.76
N GLY A 741 36.82 -25.50 -18.00
CA GLY A 741 35.39 -25.55 -18.32
C GLY A 741 34.72 -26.87 -17.91
N LEU A 742 35.42 -28.01 -18.07
CA LEU A 742 34.94 -29.32 -17.63
C LEU A 742 34.96 -29.46 -16.09
N LYS A 743 35.99 -28.93 -15.43
CA LYS A 743 36.03 -28.87 -13.96
C LYS A 743 34.87 -28.04 -13.42
N TRP A 744 34.58 -26.91 -14.07
CA TRP A 744 33.42 -26.07 -13.74
C TRP A 744 32.10 -26.84 -13.88
N CYS A 745 31.91 -27.62 -14.97
CA CYS A 745 30.74 -28.49 -15.13
C CYS A 745 30.56 -29.47 -13.95
N HIS A 746 31.65 -30.09 -13.51
CA HIS A 746 31.64 -31.02 -12.39
C HIS A 746 31.33 -30.30 -11.07
N GLN A 747 31.96 -29.16 -10.82
CA GLN A 747 31.70 -28.32 -9.64
C GLN A 747 30.23 -27.90 -9.56
N MET A 748 29.64 -27.48 -10.68
CA MET A 748 28.23 -27.11 -10.81
C MET A 748 27.26 -28.30 -10.81
N ARG A 749 27.78 -29.54 -10.77
CA ARG A 749 27.00 -30.78 -10.78
C ARG A 749 26.05 -30.84 -11.97
N LEU A 750 26.53 -30.53 -13.16
CA LEU A 750 25.76 -30.66 -14.40
C LEU A 750 25.42 -32.12 -14.69
N ARG A 751 24.33 -32.35 -15.43
CA ARG A 751 23.97 -33.69 -15.91
C ARG A 751 25.00 -34.14 -16.95
N ARG A 752 25.24 -35.45 -17.07
CA ARG A 752 26.20 -36.02 -18.03
C ARG A 752 25.99 -35.50 -19.46
N GLU A 753 24.74 -35.45 -19.91
CA GLU A 753 24.39 -34.95 -21.25
C GLU A 753 24.65 -33.44 -21.41
N ASP A 754 24.42 -32.64 -20.36
CA ASP A 754 24.70 -31.20 -20.37
C ASP A 754 26.20 -30.94 -20.39
N THR A 755 26.96 -31.73 -19.61
CA THR A 755 28.42 -31.69 -19.60
C THR A 755 29.00 -32.07 -20.95
N GLU A 756 28.47 -33.11 -21.60
CA GLU A 756 28.93 -33.55 -22.90
C GLU A 756 28.66 -32.51 -23.99
N ALA A 757 27.44 -31.96 -24.06
CA ALA A 757 27.13 -30.89 -25.00
C ALA A 757 28.00 -29.64 -24.77
N LEU A 758 28.26 -29.27 -23.51
CA LEU A 758 29.14 -28.14 -23.20
C LEU A 758 30.61 -28.43 -23.54
N ARG A 759 31.07 -29.67 -23.34
CA ARG A 759 32.40 -30.12 -23.75
C ARG A 759 32.59 -29.99 -25.26
N GLN A 760 31.63 -30.48 -26.04
CA GLN A 760 31.66 -30.35 -27.49
C GLN A 760 31.76 -28.88 -27.92
N CYS A 761 30.97 -27.98 -27.30
CA CYS A 761 31.06 -26.54 -27.54
C CYS A 761 32.45 -25.95 -27.24
N LEU A 762 33.12 -26.40 -26.18
CA LEU A 762 34.39 -25.82 -25.73
C LEU A 762 35.61 -26.43 -26.44
N GLU A 763 35.58 -27.73 -26.75
CA GLU A 763 36.76 -28.48 -27.23
C GLU A 763 36.70 -28.84 -28.72
N GLU A 764 35.51 -29.19 -29.24
CA GLU A 764 35.34 -29.70 -30.60
C GLU A 764 34.95 -28.59 -31.58
N VAL A 765 34.04 -27.70 -31.17
CA VAL A 765 33.58 -26.60 -32.02
C VAL A 765 34.73 -25.70 -32.51
N PRO A 766 35.71 -25.28 -31.69
CA PRO A 766 36.82 -24.45 -32.20
C PRO A 766 37.57 -25.11 -33.36
N ARG A 767 37.86 -26.43 -33.24
CA ARG A 767 38.54 -27.21 -34.29
C ARG A 767 37.66 -27.38 -35.52
N ALA A 768 36.36 -27.66 -35.31
CA ALA A 768 35.41 -27.81 -36.39
C ALA A 768 35.21 -26.50 -37.17
N VAL A 769 35.16 -25.33 -36.49
CA VAL A 769 35.11 -24.01 -37.15
C VAL A 769 36.34 -23.79 -38.03
N GLU A 770 37.53 -24.14 -37.53
CA GLU A 770 38.78 -24.02 -38.28
C GLU A 770 38.76 -24.92 -39.54
N GLU A 771 38.45 -26.21 -39.40
CA GLU A 771 38.39 -27.15 -40.52
C GLU A 771 37.31 -26.77 -41.55
N LEU A 772 36.10 -26.41 -41.10
CA LEU A 772 34.99 -26.04 -41.99
C LEU A 772 35.24 -24.73 -42.73
N SER A 773 36.13 -23.87 -42.24
CA SER A 773 36.49 -22.61 -42.90
C SER A 773 37.34 -22.80 -44.16
N ARG A 774 37.93 -23.99 -44.37
CA ARG A 774 38.71 -24.33 -45.57
C ARG A 774 37.82 -24.44 -46.81
N LYS A 775 38.05 -23.66 -47.87
CA LYS A 775 37.18 -23.66 -49.06
C LYS A 775 37.07 -25.01 -49.78
N ASP A 776 38.14 -25.80 -49.75
CA ASP A 776 38.35 -27.08 -50.42
C ASP A 776 37.85 -28.31 -49.64
N LEU A 777 37.20 -28.11 -48.48
CA LEU A 777 36.73 -29.24 -47.66
C LEU A 777 35.60 -30.00 -48.36
N ALA A 778 35.80 -31.30 -48.57
CA ALA A 778 34.80 -32.20 -49.12
C ALA A 778 33.52 -32.25 -48.26
N PRO A 779 32.32 -32.37 -48.86
CA PRO A 779 31.06 -32.52 -48.12
C PRO A 779 31.08 -33.68 -47.12
N SER A 780 31.64 -34.83 -47.49
CA SER A 780 31.74 -35.99 -46.59
C SER A 780 32.54 -35.70 -45.33
N ARG A 781 33.64 -34.95 -45.46
CA ARG A 781 34.45 -34.52 -44.32
C ARG A 781 33.70 -33.53 -43.44
N ALA A 782 32.92 -32.63 -44.02
CA ALA A 782 32.06 -31.73 -43.26
C ALA A 782 30.98 -32.49 -42.47
N VAL A 783 30.33 -33.49 -43.08
CA VAL A 783 29.35 -34.36 -42.40
C VAL A 783 29.99 -35.13 -41.26
N PHE A 784 31.16 -35.74 -41.47
CA PHE A 784 31.88 -36.48 -40.42
C PHE A 784 32.21 -35.62 -39.19
N LEU A 785 32.53 -34.33 -39.41
CA LEU A 785 32.78 -33.38 -38.32
C LEU A 785 31.50 -32.97 -37.59
N LEU A 786 30.35 -32.97 -38.25
CA LEU A 786 29.08 -32.43 -37.73
C LEU A 786 28.14 -33.51 -37.18
N ASP A 787 28.19 -34.75 -37.67
CA ASP A 787 27.39 -35.90 -37.20
C ASP A 787 27.52 -36.18 -35.69
N PRO A 788 28.71 -36.17 -35.06
CA PRO A 788 28.84 -36.47 -33.64
C PRO A 788 28.44 -35.30 -32.72
N LEU A 789 28.24 -34.10 -33.27
CA LEU A 789 27.96 -32.90 -32.50
C LEU A 789 26.48 -32.84 -32.08
N SER A 790 26.27 -32.41 -30.84
CA SER A 790 24.94 -32.17 -30.31
C SER A 790 24.28 -30.97 -31.01
N PRO A 791 22.93 -30.87 -30.96
CA PRO A 791 22.20 -29.69 -31.43
C PRO A 791 22.74 -28.36 -30.87
N GLU A 792 23.14 -28.35 -29.60
CA GLU A 792 23.75 -27.20 -28.94
C GLU A 792 25.11 -26.85 -29.53
N ALA A 793 25.98 -27.85 -29.75
CA ALA A 793 27.31 -27.67 -30.33
C ALA A 793 27.24 -27.18 -31.78
N ILE A 794 26.34 -27.74 -32.60
CA ILE A 794 26.10 -27.26 -33.98
C ILE A 794 25.61 -25.81 -33.96
N THR A 795 24.70 -25.46 -33.04
CA THR A 795 24.20 -24.09 -32.92
C THR A 795 25.31 -23.10 -32.52
N TYR A 796 26.14 -23.48 -31.55
CA TYR A 796 27.29 -22.69 -31.12
C TYR A 796 28.30 -22.52 -32.27
N LEU A 797 28.61 -23.60 -32.98
CA LEU A 797 29.47 -23.62 -34.17
C LEU A 797 28.94 -22.69 -35.25
N TYR A 798 27.67 -22.82 -35.64
CA TYR A 798 27.06 -22.00 -36.68
C TYR A 798 27.14 -20.50 -36.35
N ALA A 799 26.95 -20.16 -35.08
CA ALA A 799 27.03 -18.78 -34.61
C ALA A 799 28.44 -18.21 -34.71
N LEU A 800 29.46 -18.98 -34.29
CA LEU A 800 30.86 -18.55 -34.32
C LEU A 800 31.53 -18.66 -35.69
N ALA A 801 30.99 -19.49 -36.58
CA ALA A 801 31.53 -19.75 -37.90
C ALA A 801 31.53 -18.49 -38.80
N GLY A 802 32.58 -18.34 -39.60
CA GLY A 802 32.60 -17.42 -40.74
C GLY A 802 31.67 -17.88 -41.87
N PRO A 803 31.46 -17.05 -42.92
CA PRO A 803 30.51 -17.32 -44.00
C PRO A 803 30.67 -18.71 -44.65
N THR A 804 31.90 -19.10 -44.99
CA THR A 804 32.19 -20.39 -45.65
C THR A 804 31.83 -21.60 -44.78
N ALA A 805 32.25 -21.60 -43.51
CA ALA A 805 31.90 -22.68 -42.59
C ALA A 805 30.38 -22.74 -42.35
N ARG A 806 29.73 -21.58 -42.26
CA ARG A 806 28.29 -21.47 -42.05
C ARG A 806 27.46 -22.01 -43.21
N GLU A 807 27.89 -21.76 -44.45
CA GLU A 807 27.26 -22.33 -45.66
C GLU A 807 27.28 -23.86 -45.63
N LYS A 808 28.40 -24.47 -45.24
CA LYS A 808 28.51 -25.94 -45.11
C LYS A 808 27.64 -26.49 -43.99
N VAL A 809 27.58 -25.81 -42.85
CA VAL A 809 26.69 -26.22 -41.75
C VAL A 809 25.22 -26.12 -42.16
N ALA A 810 24.85 -25.08 -42.92
CA ALA A 810 23.52 -24.95 -43.48
C ALA A 810 23.22 -26.07 -44.49
N ALA A 811 24.15 -26.38 -45.39
CA ALA A 811 24.03 -27.50 -46.33
C ALA A 811 23.87 -28.84 -45.61
N TYR A 812 24.62 -29.05 -44.52
CA TYR A 812 24.49 -30.20 -43.64
C TYR A 812 23.09 -30.32 -43.04
N LEU A 813 22.61 -29.27 -42.37
CA LEU A 813 21.30 -29.28 -41.70
C LEU A 813 20.12 -29.41 -42.66
N THR A 814 20.27 -28.95 -43.91
CA THR A 814 19.18 -28.95 -44.90
C THR A 814 19.18 -30.16 -45.81
N SER A 815 20.34 -30.76 -46.10
CA SER A 815 20.45 -31.81 -47.12
C SER A 815 21.43 -32.92 -46.78
N TRP A 816 22.67 -32.62 -46.36
CA TRP A 816 23.71 -33.66 -46.26
C TRP A 816 23.48 -34.64 -45.11
N LYS A 817 22.86 -34.18 -44.02
CA LYS A 817 22.55 -35.05 -42.87
C LYS A 817 21.65 -36.23 -43.26
N GLU A 818 20.64 -35.96 -44.09
CA GLU A 818 19.65 -36.95 -44.52
C GLU A 818 20.10 -37.81 -45.71
N MET A 819 21.25 -37.49 -46.32
CA MET A 819 21.84 -38.31 -47.37
C MET A 819 22.44 -39.59 -46.76
N ALA A 820 21.71 -40.69 -46.96
CA ALA A 820 22.09 -42.04 -46.57
C ALA A 820 22.14 -42.95 -47.81
N PRO A 821 23.02 -43.97 -47.82
CA PRO A 821 23.02 -44.98 -48.88
C PRO A 821 21.65 -45.64 -49.02
N SER A 822 21.22 -45.84 -50.25
CA SER A 822 20.06 -46.69 -50.61
C SER A 822 20.40 -48.18 -50.47
N VAL A 823 21.68 -48.52 -50.50
CA VAL A 823 22.22 -49.85 -50.19
C VAL A 823 22.18 -50.11 -48.68
N SER A 824 21.65 -51.26 -48.29
CA SER A 824 21.46 -51.66 -46.89
C SER A 824 22.34 -52.84 -46.51
N GLY A 825 22.41 -53.16 -45.22
CA GLY A 825 23.07 -54.37 -44.75
C GLY A 825 22.46 -55.67 -45.31
N ARG A 826 21.21 -55.65 -45.82
CA ARG A 826 20.64 -56.82 -46.51
C ARG A 826 21.31 -57.07 -47.85
N ASP A 827 21.55 -56.00 -48.61
CA ASP A 827 22.24 -56.08 -49.90
C ASP A 827 23.67 -56.61 -49.71
N LEU A 828 24.39 -56.17 -48.67
CA LEU A 828 25.73 -56.69 -48.34
C LEU A 828 25.73 -58.17 -47.97
N LYS A 829 24.66 -58.65 -47.30
CA LYS A 829 24.48 -60.06 -46.96
C LYS A 829 24.23 -60.92 -48.20
N GLU A 830 23.41 -60.43 -49.13
CA GLU A 830 23.15 -61.09 -50.41
C GLU A 830 24.40 -61.16 -51.30
N MET A 831 25.34 -60.22 -51.14
CA MET A 831 26.66 -60.24 -51.77
C MET A 831 27.68 -61.20 -51.11
N GLY A 832 27.26 -61.99 -50.11
CA GLY A 832 28.09 -63.04 -49.49
C GLY A 832 28.94 -62.60 -48.30
N LEU A 833 28.84 -61.35 -47.83
CA LEU A 833 29.57 -60.89 -46.65
C LEU A 833 28.77 -61.23 -45.37
N PRO A 834 29.32 -61.95 -44.38
CA PRO A 834 28.60 -62.23 -43.13
C PRO A 834 28.50 -60.96 -42.25
N PRO A 835 27.41 -60.78 -41.48
CA PRO A 835 27.22 -59.62 -40.60
C PRO A 835 28.41 -59.40 -39.67
N SER A 836 29.06 -58.24 -39.78
CA SER A 836 30.23 -57.88 -39.00
C SER A 836 30.43 -56.36 -38.96
N ARG A 837 31.41 -55.87 -38.18
CA ARG A 837 31.78 -54.43 -38.13
C ARG A 837 32.15 -53.84 -39.49
N VAL A 838 32.52 -54.69 -40.46
CA VAL A 838 32.84 -54.31 -41.84
C VAL A 838 31.61 -53.73 -42.57
N TYR A 839 30.38 -54.11 -42.19
CA TYR A 839 29.17 -53.55 -42.79
C TYR A 839 29.09 -52.03 -42.58
N SER A 840 29.33 -51.57 -41.35
CA SER A 840 29.31 -50.14 -41.03
C SER A 840 30.38 -49.39 -41.82
N GLN A 841 31.58 -49.97 -41.99
CA GLN A 841 32.66 -49.36 -42.77
C GLN A 841 32.30 -49.23 -44.25
N ILE A 842 31.69 -50.26 -44.84
CA ILE A 842 31.26 -50.23 -46.25
C ILE A 842 30.13 -49.22 -46.46
N LEU A 843 29.13 -49.20 -45.56
CA LEU A 843 28.03 -48.25 -45.64
C LEU A 843 28.49 -46.80 -45.41
N GLU A 844 29.44 -46.57 -44.51
CA GLU A 844 30.08 -45.25 -44.31
C GLU A 844 30.87 -44.81 -45.55
N GLU A 845 31.60 -45.71 -46.19
CA GLU A 845 32.36 -45.41 -47.42
C GLU A 845 31.42 -45.10 -48.60
N ILE A 846 30.30 -45.82 -48.73
CA ILE A 846 29.26 -45.50 -49.71
C ILE A 846 28.63 -44.14 -49.40
N ARG A 847 28.35 -43.84 -48.12
CA ARG A 847 27.84 -42.53 -47.71
C ARG A 847 28.83 -41.42 -48.03
N ARG A 848 30.14 -41.65 -47.83
CA ARG A 848 31.22 -40.71 -48.22
C ARG A 848 31.17 -40.42 -49.72
N ALA A 849 31.18 -41.46 -50.54
CA ALA A 849 31.13 -41.34 -52.00
C ALA A 849 29.85 -40.63 -52.49
N LEU A 850 28.70 -40.91 -51.86
CA LEU A 850 27.43 -40.24 -52.16
C LEU A 850 27.50 -38.74 -51.83
N LEU A 851 28.00 -38.40 -50.65
CA LEU A 851 28.14 -37.01 -50.18
C LEU A 851 29.10 -36.20 -51.05
N ASP A 852 30.19 -36.81 -51.50
CA ASP A 852 31.18 -36.16 -52.38
C ASP A 852 30.78 -36.17 -53.86
N GLY A 853 29.64 -36.80 -54.20
CA GLY A 853 29.10 -36.86 -55.55
C GLY A 853 29.85 -37.83 -56.48
N GLU A 854 30.64 -38.75 -55.92
CA GLU A 854 31.37 -39.81 -56.62
C GLU A 854 30.45 -40.93 -57.12
N VAL A 855 29.32 -41.16 -56.43
CA VAL A 855 28.27 -42.10 -56.84
C VAL A 855 26.89 -41.44 -56.79
N ARG A 856 25.99 -41.85 -57.70
CA ARG A 856 24.63 -41.34 -57.82
C ARG A 856 23.63 -42.48 -58.00
N GLY A 857 22.81 -42.70 -56.99
CA GLY A 857 21.70 -43.65 -57.04
C GLY A 857 22.10 -45.11 -56.83
N ARG A 858 21.09 -45.96 -56.70
CA ARG A 858 21.23 -47.33 -56.19
C ARG A 858 22.18 -48.21 -57.02
N GLU A 859 22.20 -48.08 -58.34
CA GLU A 859 23.03 -48.93 -59.20
C GLU A 859 24.53 -48.67 -58.99
N GLU A 860 24.93 -47.41 -58.95
CA GLU A 860 26.33 -47.01 -58.69
C GLU A 860 26.76 -47.35 -57.25
N GLU A 861 25.86 -47.16 -56.28
CA GLU A 861 26.09 -47.58 -54.90
C GLU A 861 26.27 -49.11 -54.77
N LEU A 862 25.47 -49.91 -55.46
CA LEU A 862 25.60 -51.38 -55.47
C LEU A 862 26.91 -51.84 -56.14
N ALA A 863 27.34 -51.15 -57.19
CA ALA A 863 28.62 -51.43 -57.85
C ALA A 863 29.80 -51.15 -56.91
N LEU A 864 29.78 -50.01 -56.21
CA LEU A 864 30.75 -49.68 -55.18
C LEU A 864 30.72 -50.67 -54.01
N ALA A 865 29.52 -51.06 -53.55
CA ALA A 865 29.36 -52.05 -52.49
C ALA A 865 29.99 -53.40 -52.86
N ARG A 866 29.79 -53.90 -54.08
CA ARG A 866 30.40 -55.17 -54.55
C ARG A 866 31.93 -55.10 -54.54
N LYS A 867 32.50 -54.01 -55.05
CA LYS A 867 33.96 -53.78 -55.03
C LYS A 867 34.52 -53.78 -53.61
N LEU A 868 33.87 -53.07 -52.69
CA LEU A 868 34.29 -53.00 -51.28
C LEU A 868 34.13 -54.35 -50.56
N VAL A 869 33.11 -55.13 -50.89
CA VAL A 869 32.92 -56.51 -50.36
C VAL A 869 34.03 -57.44 -50.85
N GLU A 870 34.40 -57.39 -52.12
CA GLU A 870 35.51 -58.18 -52.70
C GLU A 870 36.88 -57.79 -52.09
N GLU A 871 37.12 -56.49 -51.91
CA GLU A 871 38.32 -55.99 -51.23
C GLU A 871 38.38 -56.40 -49.74
N ALA A 872 37.24 -56.46 -49.06
CA ALA A 872 37.17 -56.94 -47.68
C ALA A 872 37.34 -58.46 -47.57
N ALA A 873 36.88 -59.22 -48.58
CA ALA A 873 37.04 -60.66 -48.65
C ALA A 873 38.49 -61.09 -48.98
N SER A 874 39.24 -60.28 -49.73
CA SER A 874 40.64 -60.53 -50.09
C SER A 874 41.67 -60.11 -49.02
N ARG A 875 41.25 -59.38 -47.98
CA ARG A 875 42.07 -59.01 -46.81
C ARG A 875 41.90 -59.96 -45.61
N ARG A 876 41.02 -60.96 -45.72
CA ARG A 876 40.92 -62.10 -44.80
C ARG A 876 41.81 -63.23 -45.29
#